data_AF-A0AAV1GKU2-F1
#
_entry.id   AF-A0AAV1GKU2-F1
#
_cell.length_a   1.000
_cell.length_b   1.000
_cell.length_c   1.000
_cell.angle_alpha   90.00
_cell.angle_beta   90.00
_cell.angle_gamma   90.00
#
_symmetry.space_group_name_H-M   'P 1'
#
loop_
_entity.id
_entity.type
_entity.pdbx_description
1 polymer ?
#
loop_
_entity_poly.entity_id
_entity_poly.type
_entity_poly.pdbx_seq_one_letter_code
_entity_poly.pdbx_strand_id
1 'polypeptide(L)'
;MDITRCTEKWERPPTSSMMLSSKKSDAGSSSSSSSSSAGAAGMDRAPVTDAQTGPSASAASTMDVKKKERSSPSGEPGGAPLPHQGGPGAADQDSAEVRRTSRRKRAKVEYREMDESLANLSEDEYYSEEERNAKAEKERKQVIPPPAPPVEEENDSEPEEPSGVEGAAFQSRLPHDRMTSQEAACFPDIISGPQQTQKVFLYIRNRTLQLWLDNPKIQLTFEATAQQLEAPYNSDAMLVHRIHSYLERHGLINFGIYKRVKPLPTKKTGKVIVIGGGVSGLAAARQLQSFGMDVTVLEARDRVGGRVATFRKGNYVADLGAMVVTGLGGNPMAVISKQVNMELAKIKQKCPLYEANGQAGERCTSVPKEKDEMVEQEFNRLLEATSYLSHQLDFNFLNNKPVSLGQALEVVIQLQEKHVKDEQIEHWKKIVKTQEDLRDLLNKMVTTKERVKELHQQYKEASEVKPPRDITAEFLVKSKHRDLTALCKEYDELVELQVKLEEKLQELEANPPSDVYLSSRDRQILDWHFANLEFANATPLSTLSLKHWDQDDDFEFTGSHLTVRNGYSCVPVALAEGLDIKLNTAVRQVRYTASGCEVIAVNTRSTTQTFIYKCDAGAVHPTSRRVEAAAPRRAVCPSTA
;
A
#
# COMPACT_ATOMS: atom_id res chain seq x y z
N MET A 1 44.71 -55.74 28.71
CA MET A 1 45.29 -54.80 27.71
C MET A 1 46.46 -54.10 28.38
N ASP A 2 47.50 -53.73 27.62
CA ASP A 2 48.75 -53.22 28.21
C ASP A 2 48.62 -51.83 28.83
N ILE A 3 49.03 -51.71 30.09
CA ILE A 3 48.94 -50.47 30.88
C ILE A 3 50.01 -49.46 30.44
N THR A 4 51.16 -49.93 29.95
CA THR A 4 52.24 -49.12 29.35
C THR A 4 51.75 -48.26 28.19
N ARG A 5 50.77 -48.73 27.41
CA ARG A 5 50.18 -47.98 26.30
C ARG A 5 49.29 -46.81 26.73
N CYS A 6 48.85 -46.77 27.99
CA CYS A 6 48.11 -45.62 28.52
C CYS A 6 49.07 -44.49 28.90
N THR A 7 50.21 -44.77 29.53
CA THR A 7 51.17 -43.74 29.95
C THR A 7 51.88 -43.07 28.76
N GLU A 8 52.25 -43.83 27.71
CA GLU A 8 52.89 -43.27 26.50
C GLU A 8 52.03 -42.25 25.72
N LYS A 9 50.71 -42.27 25.91
CA LYS A 9 49.80 -41.26 25.32
C LYS A 9 49.85 -39.91 26.03
N TRP A 10 50.35 -39.84 27.27
CA TRP A 10 50.19 -38.67 28.14
C TRP A 10 51.39 -37.71 28.13
N GLU A 11 52.52 -38.09 27.50
CA GLU A 11 53.73 -37.25 27.37
C GLU A 11 53.89 -36.55 26.01
N ARG A 12 52.96 -36.74 25.06
CA ARG A 12 53.00 -36.02 23.77
C ARG A 12 52.25 -34.69 23.85
N PRO A 13 52.88 -33.54 23.51
CA PRO A 13 52.15 -32.28 23.37
C PRO A 13 51.23 -32.32 22.13
N PRO A 14 50.07 -31.64 22.15
CA PRO A 14 49.20 -31.53 20.99
C PRO A 14 49.86 -30.67 19.91
N THR A 15 50.40 -31.32 18.88
CA THR A 15 50.91 -30.66 17.67
C THR A 15 49.75 -30.35 16.72
N SER A 16 49.04 -29.25 16.99
CA SER A 16 48.20 -28.60 15.98
C SER A 16 48.58 -27.12 15.88
N SER A 17 48.96 -26.69 14.68
CA SER A 17 49.47 -25.34 14.43
C SER A 17 48.35 -24.41 13.97
N MET A 18 47.81 -23.60 14.88
CA MET A 18 47.17 -22.35 14.45
C MET A 18 48.23 -21.37 14.00
N MET A 19 48.30 -21.11 12.69
CA MET A 19 49.15 -20.06 12.13
C MET A 19 48.60 -18.67 12.47
N LEU A 20 49.07 -18.09 13.57
CA LEU A 20 48.82 -16.68 13.91
C LEU A 20 49.57 -15.75 12.94
N SER A 21 48.97 -15.51 11.78
CA SER A 21 49.44 -14.56 10.77
C SER A 21 49.36 -13.12 11.29
N SER A 22 50.40 -12.68 11.98
CA SER A 22 50.52 -11.31 12.48
C SER A 22 50.95 -10.37 11.36
N LYS A 23 50.03 -9.52 10.87
CA LYS A 23 50.39 -8.31 10.12
C LYS A 23 50.15 -7.07 10.98
N LYS A 24 51.23 -6.31 11.14
CA LYS A 24 51.37 -5.12 12.00
C LYS A 24 50.27 -4.07 11.83
N SER A 25 49.99 -3.38 12.93
CA SER A 25 49.94 -1.92 12.96
C SER A 25 50.97 -1.42 13.99
N ASP A 26 51.72 -0.37 13.68
CA ASP A 26 52.81 0.12 14.52
C ASP A 26 52.31 1.14 15.57
N ALA A 27 52.91 1.14 16.77
CA ALA A 27 52.59 2.07 17.86
C ALA A 27 53.62 3.22 17.91
N GLY A 28 53.24 4.40 17.40
CA GLY A 28 53.98 5.65 17.57
C GLY A 28 53.56 6.40 18.85
N SER A 29 54.52 6.99 19.57
CA SER A 29 54.29 7.58 20.90
C SER A 29 53.87 9.06 20.86
N SER A 30 53.03 9.53 21.80
CA SER A 30 53.37 10.62 22.76
C SER A 30 52.19 11.18 23.61
N SER A 31 52.57 11.71 24.80
CA SER A 31 51.94 12.81 25.58
C SER A 31 50.44 12.78 25.99
N SER A 32 50.21 12.31 27.23
CA SER A 32 49.61 13.06 28.36
C SER A 32 48.38 13.98 28.21
N SER A 33 47.37 13.79 29.07
CA SER A 33 47.09 14.74 30.17
C SER A 33 46.15 14.12 31.25
N SER A 34 46.06 14.75 32.42
CA SER A 34 45.50 14.20 33.67
C SER A 34 44.20 14.86 34.15
N SER A 35 43.29 14.10 34.78
CA SER A 35 42.58 14.57 36.00
C SER A 35 41.87 13.48 36.81
N SER A 36 42.11 13.51 38.12
CA SER A 36 41.33 13.00 39.27
C SER A 36 39.80 13.31 39.23
N SER A 37 38.90 12.76 40.06
CA SER A 37 38.95 12.17 41.43
C SER A 37 37.75 11.23 41.66
N ALA A 38 37.86 10.01 42.22
CA ALA A 38 37.96 9.61 43.65
C ALA A 38 36.67 9.74 44.50
N GLY A 39 36.29 8.64 45.20
CA GLY A 39 35.21 8.59 46.22
C GLY A 39 34.06 7.59 45.95
N ALA A 40 33.46 6.95 46.97
CA ALA A 40 33.96 5.75 47.67
C ALA A 40 32.91 5.16 48.65
N ALA A 41 32.67 3.84 48.59
CA ALA A 41 32.12 2.93 49.62
C ALA A 41 30.67 3.09 50.20
N GLY A 42 30.11 1.97 50.71
CA GLY A 42 28.88 1.89 51.54
C GLY A 42 27.59 1.50 50.79
N MET A 43 27.13 0.23 50.61
CA MET A 43 27.24 -1.07 51.31
C MET A 43 26.01 -1.44 52.18
N ASP A 44 25.22 -2.39 51.66
CA ASP A 44 24.24 -3.34 52.27
C ASP A 44 23.34 -2.95 53.48
N ARG A 45 22.01 -3.00 53.29
CA ARG A 45 21.15 -4.18 53.64
C ARG A 45 19.65 -4.01 53.35
N ALA A 46 18.96 -5.16 53.23
CA ALA A 46 17.50 -5.37 53.31
C ALA A 46 17.23 -6.45 54.42
N PRO A 47 16.02 -7.04 54.64
CA PRO A 47 14.68 -6.88 54.01
C PRO A 47 13.51 -6.87 55.06
N VAL A 48 12.27 -7.30 54.67
CA VAL A 48 11.15 -7.82 55.53
C VAL A 48 10.30 -6.74 56.30
N THR A 49 8.95 -6.73 56.35
CA THR A 49 7.82 -7.46 55.69
C THR A 49 6.50 -6.65 55.71
N ASP A 50 5.50 -7.13 54.95
CA ASP A 50 4.03 -7.13 55.16
C ASP A 50 3.24 -5.92 55.70
N ALA A 51 2.19 -5.55 54.94
CA ALA A 51 0.80 -5.70 55.40
C ALA A 51 -0.21 -5.62 54.24
N GLN A 52 -1.18 -6.54 54.20
CA GLN A 52 -2.42 -6.39 53.40
C GLN A 52 -3.53 -5.80 54.27
N THR A 53 -4.41 -4.97 53.69
CA THR A 53 -5.88 -5.11 53.83
C THR A 53 -6.61 -4.17 52.88
N GLY A 54 -7.83 -4.56 52.51
CA GLY A 54 -8.64 -3.89 51.47
C GLY A 54 -9.82 -3.07 52.01
N PRO A 55 -10.99 -3.10 51.36
CA PRO A 55 -11.63 -1.84 50.97
C PRO A 55 -12.97 -1.56 51.65
N SER A 56 -13.48 -0.34 51.45
CA SER A 56 -14.89 -0.01 51.65
C SER A 56 -15.39 0.94 50.56
N ALA A 57 -16.70 0.93 50.33
CA ALA A 57 -17.39 1.76 49.35
C ALA A 57 -18.68 2.30 49.96
N SER A 58 -19.24 3.38 49.41
CA SER A 58 -20.69 3.55 49.16
C SER A 58 -21.10 4.99 48.83
N ALA A 59 -22.37 5.11 48.41
CA ALA A 59 -23.24 6.29 48.41
C ALA A 59 -23.00 7.38 47.35
N ALA A 60 -24.12 7.78 46.74
CA ALA A 60 -24.26 8.93 45.86
C ALA A 60 -25.28 9.92 46.45
N SER A 61 -25.19 11.19 46.06
CA SER A 61 -26.25 12.19 46.28
C SER A 61 -26.18 13.28 45.19
N THR A 62 -27.24 14.08 45.08
CA THR A 62 -27.48 15.02 43.96
C THR A 62 -27.60 16.47 44.42
N MET A 63 -27.41 17.40 43.46
CA MET A 63 -28.02 18.76 43.32
C MET A 63 -27.04 19.92 42.98
N ASP A 64 -27.19 20.39 41.73
CA ASP A 64 -27.29 21.78 41.27
C ASP A 64 -26.34 22.94 41.68
N VAL A 65 -25.68 23.48 40.63
CA VAL A 65 -25.74 24.92 40.18
C VAL A 65 -24.71 25.97 40.69
N LYS A 66 -24.34 26.84 39.72
CA LYS A 66 -23.70 28.18 39.78
C LYS A 66 -22.18 28.33 40.03
N LYS A 67 -21.45 28.53 38.92
CA LYS A 67 -20.44 29.60 38.73
C LYS A 67 -20.14 29.77 37.22
N LYS A 68 -19.65 30.89 36.67
CA LYS A 68 -19.92 32.35 36.81
C LYS A 68 -18.98 33.07 35.82
N GLU A 69 -19.49 33.61 34.72
CA GLU A 69 -18.66 34.35 33.75
C GLU A 69 -18.23 35.74 34.23
N ARG A 70 -17.08 36.23 33.71
CA ARG A 70 -16.62 37.63 33.53
C ARG A 70 -15.14 37.62 33.11
N SER A 71 -14.51 38.65 32.52
CA SER A 71 -14.92 39.72 31.57
C SER A 71 -13.70 40.62 31.33
N SER A 72 -13.45 41.08 30.10
CA SER A 72 -12.36 42.02 29.79
C SER A 72 -12.56 43.43 30.38
N PRO A 73 -11.48 44.21 30.53
CA PRO A 73 -11.53 45.66 30.28
C PRO A 73 -10.36 46.16 29.40
N SER A 74 -10.40 47.45 29.03
CA SER A 74 -9.44 48.17 28.16
C SER A 74 -9.01 49.52 28.77
N GLY A 75 -7.91 50.13 28.27
CA GLY A 75 -7.50 51.49 28.66
C GLY A 75 -6.22 52.02 27.98
N GLU A 76 -6.25 53.30 27.57
CA GLU A 76 -5.13 54.19 27.17
C GLU A 76 -4.85 55.21 28.33
N PRO A 77 -4.02 56.30 28.27
CA PRO A 77 -3.31 56.94 27.13
C PRO A 77 -1.91 57.61 27.35
N GLY A 78 -1.23 57.97 26.24
CA GLY A 78 -0.66 59.31 25.92
C GLY A 78 0.60 59.92 26.62
N GLY A 79 1.49 60.54 25.83
CA GLY A 79 2.38 61.66 26.26
C GLY A 79 3.89 61.57 25.96
N ALA A 80 4.55 62.68 25.57
CA ALA A 80 6.02 62.81 25.33
C ALA A 80 6.54 64.23 25.67
N PRO A 81 7.87 64.48 25.79
CA PRO A 81 8.54 65.42 24.85
C PRO A 81 10.07 65.18 24.54
N LEU A 82 10.63 66.09 23.72
CA LEU A 82 11.98 66.20 23.06
C LEU A 82 13.05 66.95 23.92
N PRO A 83 14.34 67.27 23.50
CA PRO A 83 14.96 67.49 22.15
C PRO A 83 16.38 66.82 21.94
N HIS A 84 17.44 67.25 21.20
CA HIS A 84 17.84 68.51 20.50
C HIS A 84 19.09 68.38 19.55
N GLN A 85 19.26 69.30 18.58
CA GLN A 85 20.49 69.68 17.78
C GLN A 85 21.23 68.61 16.89
N GLY A 86 22.01 68.94 15.83
CA GLY A 86 22.37 70.27 15.27
C GLY A 86 23.19 70.42 13.94
N GLY A 87 23.61 69.36 13.20
CA GLY A 87 24.30 69.45 11.86
C GLY A 87 25.75 70.00 11.86
N PRO A 88 26.43 70.25 10.69
CA PRO A 88 26.24 69.74 9.31
C PRO A 88 27.54 69.15 8.65
N GLY A 89 27.44 68.42 7.52
CA GLY A 89 28.60 67.97 6.71
C GLY A 89 28.26 66.92 5.65
N ALA A 90 28.93 66.92 4.48
CA ALA A 90 28.52 66.15 3.29
C ALA A 90 29.42 64.93 2.95
N ALA A 91 28.85 63.99 2.18
CA ALA A 91 29.40 62.71 1.70
C ALA A 91 29.64 61.65 2.82
N ASP A 92 29.40 60.35 2.61
CA ASP A 92 29.17 59.59 1.36
C ASP A 92 28.22 58.38 1.58
N GLN A 93 27.75 57.75 0.48
CA GLN A 93 27.07 56.44 0.37
C GLN A 93 25.62 56.24 0.88
N ASP A 94 24.90 55.40 0.12
CA ASP A 94 23.63 54.67 0.33
C ASP A 94 22.78 54.93 1.61
N SER A 95 21.46 55.14 1.52
CA SER A 95 20.51 54.56 0.55
C SER A 95 19.16 55.31 0.52
N ALA A 96 18.45 55.24 -0.61
CA ALA A 96 17.10 55.79 -0.76
C ALA A 96 16.08 54.69 -1.11
N GLU A 97 14.81 54.92 -0.78
CA GLU A 97 13.70 54.00 -1.05
C GLU A 97 13.45 53.79 -2.57
N VAL A 98 12.72 52.70 -2.88
CA VAL A 98 11.51 52.65 -3.75
C VAL A 98 11.38 51.29 -4.46
N ARG A 99 10.59 50.41 -3.82
CA ARG A 99 9.42 49.75 -4.43
C ARG A 99 9.61 49.15 -5.84
N ARG A 100 10.12 47.91 -5.96
CA ARG A 100 10.07 47.15 -7.23
C ARG A 100 9.69 45.67 -7.12
N THR A 101 8.68 45.33 -7.89
CA THR A 101 8.13 44.00 -8.25
C THR A 101 9.13 42.84 -8.30
N SER A 102 8.84 41.73 -7.59
CA SER A 102 9.58 40.47 -7.69
C SER A 102 9.20 39.63 -8.92
N ARG A 103 9.45 40.16 -10.13
CA ARG A 103 9.49 39.32 -11.34
C ARG A 103 10.70 38.40 -11.27
N ARG A 104 10.52 37.12 -10.89
CA ARG A 104 11.54 36.08 -11.12
C ARG A 104 11.85 36.02 -12.62
N LYS A 105 13.10 36.32 -13.00
CA LYS A 105 13.58 36.12 -14.38
C LYS A 105 13.48 34.62 -14.70
N ARG A 106 12.73 34.25 -15.75
CA ARG A 106 12.98 32.99 -16.45
C ARG A 106 14.31 33.13 -17.19
N ALA A 107 15.12 32.07 -17.20
CA ALA A 107 16.23 31.98 -18.15
C ALA A 107 15.66 31.99 -19.57
N LYS A 108 16.26 32.79 -20.47
CA LYS A 108 15.91 32.80 -21.89
C LYS A 108 16.69 31.65 -22.53
N VAL A 109 16.08 30.49 -22.66
CA VAL A 109 16.62 29.40 -23.49
C VAL A 109 16.52 29.85 -24.94
N GLU A 110 17.65 30.07 -25.59
CA GLU A 110 17.70 30.31 -27.02
C GLU A 110 17.69 28.95 -27.71
N TYR A 111 16.59 28.64 -28.39
CA TYR A 111 16.53 27.53 -29.30
C TYR A 111 17.43 27.86 -30.50
N ARG A 112 18.56 27.16 -30.62
CA ARG A 112 19.16 26.97 -31.95
C ARG A 112 18.13 26.24 -32.81
N GLU A 113 18.01 26.67 -34.06
CA GLU A 113 17.20 25.98 -35.05
C GLU A 113 17.75 24.55 -35.21
N MET A 114 16.84 23.59 -35.21
CA MET A 114 17.19 22.17 -35.37
C MET A 114 17.43 21.94 -36.86
N ASP A 115 18.62 21.45 -37.21
CA ASP A 115 19.04 21.27 -38.59
C ASP A 115 18.07 20.33 -39.33
N GLU A 116 17.45 20.81 -40.41
CA GLU A 116 16.44 20.05 -41.17
C GLU A 116 17.02 18.79 -41.84
N SER A 117 18.35 18.67 -41.92
CA SER A 117 19.02 17.43 -42.35
C SER A 117 18.77 16.26 -41.38
N LEU A 118 18.68 16.49 -40.07
CA LEU A 118 18.49 15.44 -39.07
C LEU A 118 17.07 14.85 -39.04
N ALA A 119 16.08 15.56 -39.61
CA ALA A 119 14.69 15.10 -39.66
C ALA A 119 14.40 14.10 -40.79
N ASN A 120 15.36 13.85 -41.69
CA ASN A 120 15.17 13.11 -42.94
C ASN A 120 16.09 11.89 -43.12
N LEU A 121 16.89 11.53 -42.10
CA LEU A 121 17.74 10.34 -42.12
C LEU A 121 16.92 9.05 -41.94
N SER A 122 17.33 7.99 -42.63
CA SER A 122 16.74 6.65 -42.49
C SER A 122 17.35 5.87 -41.32
N GLU A 123 16.62 4.88 -40.78
CA GLU A 123 17.04 4.14 -39.57
C GLU A 123 18.39 3.41 -39.74
N ASP A 124 18.76 3.03 -40.96
CA ASP A 124 20.04 2.35 -41.26
C ASP A 124 21.25 3.30 -41.34
N GLU A 125 21.03 4.62 -41.49
CA GLU A 125 22.11 5.63 -41.55
C GLU A 125 22.63 6.03 -40.16
N TYR A 126 21.96 5.61 -39.08
CA TYR A 126 22.34 5.93 -37.70
C TYR A 126 23.46 5.03 -37.14
N TYR A 127 23.89 3.99 -37.87
CA TYR A 127 24.86 3.00 -37.42
C TYR A 127 26.20 3.10 -38.14
N SER A 128 27.29 2.91 -37.40
CA SER A 128 28.64 2.84 -37.95
C SER A 128 28.80 1.67 -38.94
N GLU A 129 29.81 1.73 -39.81
CA GLU A 129 30.10 0.63 -40.74
C GLU A 129 30.53 -0.65 -40.00
N GLU A 130 31.15 -0.52 -38.83
CA GLU A 130 31.53 -1.64 -37.98
C GLU A 130 30.30 -2.33 -37.36
N GLU A 131 29.30 -1.57 -36.89
CA GLU A 131 28.03 -2.13 -36.41
C GLU A 131 27.21 -2.79 -37.52
N ARG A 132 27.16 -2.17 -38.72
CA ARG A 132 26.47 -2.75 -39.89
C ARG A 132 27.12 -4.06 -40.34
N ASN A 133 28.45 -4.14 -40.33
CA ASN A 133 29.18 -5.39 -40.60
C ASN A 133 28.95 -6.45 -39.50
N ALA A 134 28.95 -6.06 -38.21
CA ALA A 134 28.68 -6.98 -37.11
C ALA A 134 27.25 -7.57 -37.14
N LYS A 135 26.25 -6.79 -37.61
CA LYS A 135 24.88 -7.26 -37.86
C LYS A 135 24.85 -8.28 -39.01
N ALA A 136 25.49 -7.96 -40.14
CA ALA A 136 25.55 -8.85 -41.30
C ALA A 136 26.33 -10.17 -41.05
N GLU A 137 27.36 -10.17 -40.20
CA GLU A 137 28.08 -11.41 -39.87
C GLU A 137 27.28 -12.33 -38.93
N LYS A 138 26.47 -11.76 -38.02
CA LYS A 138 25.51 -12.53 -37.21
C LYS A 138 24.47 -13.24 -38.08
N GLU A 139 23.90 -12.54 -39.07
CA GLU A 139 22.87 -13.10 -39.96
C GLU A 139 23.41 -14.24 -40.85
N ARG A 140 24.71 -14.24 -41.18
CA ARG A 140 25.37 -15.31 -41.97
C ARG A 140 25.66 -16.60 -41.18
N LYS A 141 25.45 -16.63 -39.86
CA LYS A 141 25.72 -17.80 -38.99
C LYS A 141 24.44 -18.36 -38.36
N GLN A 142 23.41 -18.59 -39.18
CA GLN A 142 22.21 -19.34 -38.77
C GLN A 142 22.54 -20.82 -38.53
N VAL A 143 22.94 -21.15 -37.31
CA VAL A 143 22.70 -22.48 -36.75
C VAL A 143 21.20 -22.56 -36.45
N ILE A 144 20.56 -23.66 -36.85
CA ILE A 144 19.13 -23.89 -36.56
C ILE A 144 18.93 -23.84 -35.04
N PRO A 145 18.11 -22.94 -34.49
CA PRO A 145 17.86 -22.91 -33.07
C PRO A 145 17.16 -24.21 -32.64
N PRO A 146 17.39 -24.72 -31.41
CA PRO A 146 16.49 -25.73 -30.85
C PRO A 146 15.06 -25.18 -30.87
N PRO A 147 14.02 -26.06 -30.91
CA PRO A 147 12.65 -25.60 -30.81
C PRO A 147 12.53 -24.68 -29.59
N ALA A 148 11.82 -23.56 -29.75
CA ALA A 148 11.57 -22.67 -28.63
C ALA A 148 10.98 -23.50 -27.47
N PRO A 149 11.31 -23.18 -26.20
CA PRO A 149 10.48 -23.67 -25.10
C PRO A 149 9.02 -23.33 -25.45
N PRO A 150 8.05 -24.19 -25.08
CA PRO A 150 6.65 -23.86 -25.29
C PRO A 150 6.41 -22.45 -24.76
N VAL A 151 5.59 -21.67 -25.46
CA VAL A 151 5.14 -20.40 -24.90
C VAL A 151 4.55 -20.75 -23.55
N GLU A 152 5.14 -20.20 -22.49
CA GLU A 152 4.48 -20.12 -21.20
C GLU A 152 3.29 -19.20 -21.44
N GLU A 153 2.18 -19.81 -21.86
CA GLU A 153 0.87 -19.22 -21.72
C GLU A 153 0.75 -18.95 -20.22
N GLU A 154 0.92 -17.67 -19.85
CA GLU A 154 0.55 -17.16 -18.54
C GLU A 154 -0.89 -17.60 -18.34
N ASN A 155 -1.08 -18.69 -17.57
CA ASN A 155 -2.37 -19.34 -17.39
C ASN A 155 -3.19 -18.54 -16.37
N ASP A 156 -3.36 -17.25 -16.68
CA ASP A 156 -4.50 -16.43 -16.35
C ASP A 156 -5.74 -17.15 -16.93
N SER A 157 -6.17 -18.19 -16.23
CA SER A 157 -7.53 -18.66 -16.30
C SER A 157 -8.41 -17.56 -15.68
N GLU A 158 -8.61 -16.47 -16.43
CA GLU A 158 -9.57 -15.40 -16.12
C GLU A 158 -10.88 -16.13 -15.74
N PRO A 159 -11.45 -15.92 -14.53
CA PRO A 159 -12.58 -16.71 -14.05
C PRO A 159 -13.72 -16.70 -15.07
N GLU A 160 -14.33 -17.87 -15.35
CA GLU A 160 -15.39 -17.98 -16.36
C GLU A 160 -16.48 -16.92 -16.11
N GLU A 161 -16.49 -15.87 -16.94
CA GLU A 161 -17.43 -14.76 -16.77
C GLU A 161 -18.85 -15.32 -16.93
N PRO A 162 -19.77 -15.07 -15.96
CA PRO A 162 -21.12 -15.62 -16.02
C PRO A 162 -21.78 -15.29 -17.35
N SER A 163 -22.46 -16.27 -17.95
CA SER A 163 -22.97 -16.15 -19.31
C SER A 163 -24.50 -15.93 -19.37
N GLY A 164 -25.00 -15.61 -20.57
CA GLY A 164 -26.43 -15.46 -20.82
C GLY A 164 -27.12 -14.40 -19.94
N VAL A 165 -28.24 -14.79 -19.32
CA VAL A 165 -29.03 -13.90 -18.45
C VAL A 165 -28.34 -13.63 -17.11
N GLU A 166 -27.50 -14.55 -16.62
CA GLU A 166 -26.81 -14.39 -15.34
C GLU A 166 -25.61 -13.45 -15.48
N GLY A 167 -24.89 -13.57 -16.60
CA GLY A 167 -23.91 -12.58 -17.07
C GLY A 167 -24.48 -11.17 -17.21
N ALA A 168 -25.71 -11.03 -17.70
CA ALA A 168 -26.35 -9.73 -17.80
C ALA A 168 -26.63 -9.07 -16.44
N ALA A 169 -26.88 -9.87 -15.39
CA ALA A 169 -27.01 -9.37 -14.02
C ALA A 169 -25.64 -9.00 -13.44
N PHE A 170 -24.64 -9.88 -13.58
CA PHE A 170 -23.25 -9.63 -13.18
C PHE A 170 -22.68 -8.35 -13.80
N GLN A 171 -22.78 -8.19 -15.12
CA GLN A 171 -22.36 -6.98 -15.85
C GLN A 171 -23.07 -5.70 -15.39
N SER A 172 -24.24 -5.85 -14.77
CA SER A 172 -25.05 -4.76 -14.21
C SER A 172 -24.78 -4.50 -12.73
N ARG A 173 -23.89 -5.29 -12.09
CA ARG A 173 -23.59 -5.32 -10.64
C ARG A 173 -24.82 -5.68 -9.80
N LEU A 174 -25.57 -6.69 -10.24
CA LEU A 174 -26.77 -7.21 -9.58
C LEU A 174 -26.66 -8.73 -9.36
N PRO A 175 -27.05 -9.26 -8.19
CA PRO A 175 -27.17 -10.71 -8.01
C PRO A 175 -28.26 -11.26 -8.93
N HIS A 176 -27.94 -12.31 -9.70
CA HIS A 176 -28.84 -12.91 -10.71
C HIS A 176 -30.05 -13.62 -10.08
N ASP A 177 -29.89 -14.17 -8.87
CA ASP A 177 -30.79 -15.05 -8.14
C ASP A 177 -31.63 -14.35 -7.06
N ARG A 178 -31.28 -13.11 -6.71
CA ARG A 178 -31.83 -12.37 -5.57
C ARG A 178 -32.23 -10.95 -5.93
N MET A 179 -33.32 -10.46 -5.35
CA MET A 179 -33.72 -9.06 -5.45
C MET A 179 -32.89 -8.19 -4.50
N THR A 180 -32.48 -7.02 -4.97
CA THR A 180 -31.78 -5.99 -4.19
C THR A 180 -32.75 -5.17 -3.32
N SER A 181 -32.24 -4.45 -2.32
CA SER A 181 -33.03 -3.52 -1.50
C SER A 181 -33.70 -2.41 -2.32
N GLN A 182 -33.08 -1.99 -3.44
CA GLN A 182 -33.63 -0.98 -4.34
C GLN A 182 -34.78 -1.53 -5.20
N GLU A 183 -34.69 -2.79 -5.62
CA GLU A 183 -35.81 -3.50 -6.27
C GLU A 183 -36.95 -3.73 -5.27
N ALA A 184 -36.64 -4.21 -4.06
CA ALA A 184 -37.62 -4.41 -2.98
C ALA A 184 -38.43 -3.13 -2.65
N ALA A 185 -37.80 -1.94 -2.72
CA ALA A 185 -38.48 -0.66 -2.51
C ALA A 185 -39.46 -0.27 -3.64
N CYS A 186 -39.23 -0.74 -4.88
CA CYS A 186 -40.07 -0.45 -6.05
C CYS A 186 -41.08 -1.58 -6.37
N PHE A 187 -40.83 -2.77 -5.83
CA PHE A 187 -41.62 -3.99 -6.01
C PHE A 187 -41.92 -4.67 -4.65
N PRO A 188 -42.49 -3.94 -3.66
CA PRO A 188 -42.77 -4.47 -2.33
C PRO A 188 -43.74 -5.66 -2.39
N ASP A 189 -44.66 -5.63 -3.35
CA ASP A 189 -45.64 -6.67 -3.70
C ASP A 189 -44.99 -7.99 -4.18
N ILE A 190 -43.78 -7.92 -4.73
CA ILE A 190 -43.06 -9.10 -5.24
C ILE A 190 -42.13 -9.68 -4.17
N ILE A 191 -41.38 -8.82 -3.46
CA ILE A 191 -40.45 -9.26 -2.41
C ILE A 191 -41.16 -9.87 -1.19
N SER A 192 -42.36 -9.39 -0.85
CA SER A 192 -43.23 -10.04 0.16
C SER A 192 -44.12 -11.15 -0.43
N GLY A 193 -44.07 -11.35 -1.75
CA GLY A 193 -44.87 -12.33 -2.49
C GLY A 193 -44.20 -13.71 -2.60
N PRO A 194 -44.87 -14.68 -3.26
CA PRO A 194 -44.35 -16.03 -3.43
C PRO A 194 -43.00 -16.07 -4.15
N GLN A 195 -42.14 -17.00 -3.74
CA GLN A 195 -40.82 -17.23 -4.35
C GLN A 195 -40.87 -17.46 -5.88
N GLN A 196 -41.94 -18.05 -6.40
CA GLN A 196 -42.12 -18.22 -7.85
C GLN A 196 -42.28 -16.87 -8.58
N THR A 197 -42.98 -15.90 -7.97
CA THR A 197 -43.14 -14.54 -8.52
C THR A 197 -41.81 -13.79 -8.50
N GLN A 198 -41.00 -13.98 -7.45
CA GLN A 198 -39.65 -13.42 -7.36
C GLN A 198 -38.75 -13.97 -8.48
N LYS A 199 -38.78 -15.28 -8.75
CA LYS A 199 -38.05 -15.89 -9.88
C LYS A 199 -38.50 -15.38 -11.26
N VAL A 200 -39.80 -15.15 -11.46
CA VAL A 200 -40.33 -14.55 -12.70
C VAL A 200 -39.85 -13.10 -12.86
N PHE A 201 -39.89 -12.29 -11.81
CA PHE A 201 -39.34 -10.92 -11.80
C PHE A 201 -37.84 -10.92 -12.15
N LEU A 202 -37.05 -11.78 -11.50
CA LEU A 202 -35.60 -11.86 -11.70
C LEU A 202 -35.25 -12.27 -13.14
N TYR A 203 -35.94 -13.27 -13.70
CA TYR A 203 -35.73 -13.65 -15.10
C TYR A 203 -36.05 -12.50 -16.06
N ILE A 204 -37.18 -11.80 -15.88
CA ILE A 204 -37.56 -10.67 -16.74
C ILE A 204 -36.52 -9.54 -16.60
N ARG A 205 -36.05 -9.23 -15.38
CA ARG A 205 -34.98 -8.24 -15.14
C ARG A 205 -33.69 -8.64 -15.85
N ASN A 206 -33.19 -9.85 -15.60
CA ASN A 206 -31.95 -10.38 -16.17
C ASN A 206 -31.99 -10.41 -17.71
N ARG A 207 -33.09 -10.89 -18.30
CA ARG A 207 -33.29 -10.92 -19.76
C ARG A 207 -33.41 -9.52 -20.36
N THR A 208 -34.06 -8.58 -19.68
CA THR A 208 -34.14 -7.17 -20.15
C THR A 208 -32.76 -6.49 -20.12
N LEU A 209 -31.93 -6.77 -19.13
CA LEU A 209 -30.53 -6.32 -19.09
C LEU A 209 -29.73 -6.91 -20.26
N GLN A 210 -29.87 -8.21 -20.53
CA GLN A 210 -29.17 -8.90 -21.60
C GLN A 210 -29.45 -8.23 -22.96
N LEU A 211 -30.72 -8.02 -23.29
CA LEU A 211 -31.16 -7.37 -24.54
C LEU A 211 -30.59 -5.97 -24.75
N TRP A 212 -30.24 -5.26 -23.67
CA TRP A 212 -29.56 -3.95 -23.73
C TRP A 212 -28.03 -4.11 -23.88
N LEU A 213 -27.41 -5.04 -23.15
CA LEU A 213 -25.95 -5.27 -23.16
C LEU A 213 -25.45 -5.90 -24.46
N ASP A 214 -26.31 -6.66 -25.14
CA ASP A 214 -26.09 -7.24 -26.47
C ASP A 214 -26.00 -6.15 -27.55
N ASN A 215 -26.82 -5.09 -27.47
CA ASN A 215 -26.82 -3.98 -28.43
C ASN A 215 -27.09 -2.59 -27.79
N PRO A 216 -26.14 -2.04 -27.00
CA PRO A 216 -26.31 -0.77 -26.32
C PRO A 216 -26.22 0.46 -27.24
N LYS A 217 -26.14 0.26 -28.56
CA LYS A 217 -26.11 1.34 -29.56
C LYS A 217 -27.50 1.84 -29.95
N ILE A 218 -28.57 1.15 -29.55
CA ILE A 218 -29.97 1.52 -29.82
C ILE A 218 -30.80 1.52 -28.53
N GLN A 219 -31.85 2.35 -28.46
CA GLN A 219 -32.77 2.33 -27.32
C GLN A 219 -33.56 1.01 -27.27
N LEU A 220 -33.43 0.25 -26.18
CA LEU A 220 -34.31 -0.88 -25.88
C LEU A 220 -35.66 -0.36 -25.39
N THR A 221 -36.70 -0.40 -26.23
CA THR A 221 -38.06 0.01 -25.82
C THR A 221 -38.83 -1.14 -25.19
N PHE A 222 -39.79 -0.83 -24.32
CA PHE A 222 -40.69 -1.80 -23.71
C PHE A 222 -41.31 -2.79 -24.73
N GLU A 223 -41.72 -2.30 -25.90
CA GLU A 223 -42.30 -3.13 -26.96
C GLU A 223 -41.30 -4.16 -27.49
N ALA A 224 -40.04 -3.75 -27.71
CA ALA A 224 -38.97 -4.63 -28.15
C ALA A 224 -38.53 -5.61 -27.04
N THR A 225 -38.65 -5.24 -25.76
CA THR A 225 -38.47 -6.16 -24.62
C THR A 225 -39.59 -7.21 -24.58
N ALA A 226 -40.85 -6.79 -24.63
CA ALA A 226 -42.00 -7.69 -24.58
C ALA A 226 -42.05 -8.68 -25.76
N GLN A 227 -41.62 -8.25 -26.95
CA GLN A 227 -41.50 -9.11 -28.14
C GLN A 227 -40.38 -10.16 -28.05
N GLN A 228 -39.37 -9.96 -27.19
CA GLN A 228 -38.21 -10.85 -27.03
C GLN A 228 -38.21 -11.64 -25.71
N LEU A 229 -39.32 -11.58 -24.98
CA LEU A 229 -39.64 -12.46 -23.86
C LEU A 229 -40.53 -13.60 -24.35
N GLU A 230 -40.23 -14.81 -23.90
CA GLU A 230 -41.01 -16.01 -24.22
C GLU A 230 -42.02 -16.33 -23.11
N ALA A 231 -42.96 -17.25 -23.38
CA ALA A 231 -43.90 -17.72 -22.38
C ALA A 231 -43.17 -18.61 -21.34
N PRO A 232 -43.53 -18.53 -20.04
CA PRO A 232 -44.62 -17.75 -19.47
C PRO A 232 -44.27 -16.28 -19.17
N TYR A 233 -43.01 -15.86 -19.27
CA TYR A 233 -42.51 -14.57 -18.78
C TYR A 233 -43.10 -13.34 -19.49
N ASN A 234 -43.58 -13.48 -20.73
CA ASN A 234 -44.29 -12.42 -21.47
C ASN A 234 -45.78 -12.28 -21.14
N SER A 235 -46.35 -13.16 -20.30
CA SER A 235 -47.80 -13.20 -20.03
C SER A 235 -48.31 -11.97 -19.26
N ASP A 236 -47.49 -11.43 -18.35
CA ASP A 236 -47.83 -10.23 -17.58
C ASP A 236 -47.11 -8.99 -18.16
N ALA A 237 -47.75 -8.37 -19.13
CA ALA A 237 -47.26 -7.14 -19.76
C ALA A 237 -47.11 -5.97 -18.77
N MET A 238 -47.87 -5.94 -17.66
CA MET A 238 -47.76 -4.89 -16.65
C MET A 238 -46.52 -5.08 -15.76
N LEU A 239 -46.19 -6.31 -15.40
CA LEU A 239 -44.94 -6.65 -14.72
C LEU A 239 -43.73 -6.32 -15.61
N VAL A 240 -43.75 -6.74 -16.89
CA VAL A 240 -42.69 -6.41 -17.86
C VAL A 240 -42.55 -4.89 -18.01
N HIS A 241 -43.64 -4.15 -18.12
CA HIS A 241 -43.61 -2.69 -18.22
C HIS A 241 -43.03 -2.02 -16.97
N ARG A 242 -43.40 -2.48 -15.76
CA ARG A 242 -42.83 -1.99 -14.49
C ARG A 242 -41.32 -2.24 -14.42
N ILE A 243 -40.86 -3.44 -14.78
CA ILE A 243 -39.43 -3.82 -14.75
C ILE A 243 -38.64 -2.99 -15.76
N HIS A 244 -39.10 -2.91 -17.01
CA HIS A 244 -38.46 -2.06 -18.04
C HIS A 244 -38.36 -0.60 -17.57
N SER A 245 -39.46 -0.04 -17.07
CA SER A 245 -39.52 1.34 -16.54
C SER A 245 -38.56 1.57 -15.37
N TYR A 246 -38.40 0.59 -14.47
CA TYR A 246 -37.45 0.64 -13.36
C TYR A 246 -35.99 0.64 -13.87
N LEU A 247 -35.64 -0.27 -14.78
CA LEU A 247 -34.28 -0.38 -15.33
C LEU A 247 -33.89 0.87 -16.13
N GLU A 248 -34.80 1.45 -16.92
CA GLU A 248 -34.56 2.70 -17.64
C GLU A 248 -34.47 3.90 -16.67
N ARG A 249 -35.33 3.97 -15.65
CA ARG A 249 -35.31 5.04 -14.63
C ARG A 249 -34.01 5.09 -13.84
N HIS A 250 -33.46 3.93 -13.48
CA HIS A 250 -32.23 3.83 -12.70
C HIS A 250 -30.95 3.74 -13.56
N GLY A 251 -31.06 3.82 -14.89
CA GLY A 251 -29.91 3.84 -15.79
C GLY A 251 -29.17 2.51 -15.88
N LEU A 252 -29.87 1.39 -15.67
CA LEU A 252 -29.36 0.03 -15.89
C LEU A 252 -29.51 -0.40 -17.36
N ILE A 253 -30.54 0.13 -18.05
CA ILE A 253 -30.66 0.12 -19.51
C ILE A 253 -30.81 1.55 -20.04
N ASN A 254 -30.67 1.75 -21.35
CA ASN A 254 -30.89 3.04 -22.04
C ASN A 254 -30.09 4.20 -21.42
N PHE A 255 -28.82 3.94 -21.10
CA PHE A 255 -27.86 4.92 -20.60
C PHE A 255 -26.72 5.19 -21.59
N GLY A 256 -25.98 6.27 -21.39
CA GLY A 256 -24.87 6.66 -22.27
C GLY A 256 -25.34 7.20 -23.62
N ILE A 257 -24.71 6.73 -24.71
CA ILE A 257 -24.88 7.24 -26.07
C ILE A 257 -25.47 6.14 -26.98
N TYR A 258 -26.76 6.25 -27.26
CA TYR A 258 -27.51 5.31 -28.09
C TYR A 258 -28.42 6.05 -29.07
N LYS A 259 -28.69 5.42 -30.22
CA LYS A 259 -29.70 5.88 -31.18
C LYS A 259 -31.09 5.70 -30.56
N ARG A 260 -31.73 6.82 -30.26
CA ARG A 260 -33.09 6.91 -29.74
C ARG A 260 -34.11 6.39 -30.76
N VAL A 261 -35.05 5.55 -30.32
CA VAL A 261 -36.13 4.99 -31.16
C VAL A 261 -37.39 5.83 -31.02
N LYS A 262 -37.81 6.12 -29.79
CA LYS A 262 -38.93 7.03 -29.50
C LYS A 262 -38.40 8.46 -29.32
N PRO A 263 -38.72 9.43 -30.18
CA PRO A 263 -38.17 10.79 -30.11
C PRO A 263 -38.47 11.47 -28.76
N LEU A 264 -37.64 12.43 -28.36
CA LEU A 264 -37.84 13.16 -27.11
C LEU A 264 -39.17 13.92 -27.11
N PRO A 265 -39.86 14.02 -25.96
CA PRO A 265 -41.05 14.85 -25.81
C PRO A 265 -40.76 16.31 -26.20
N THR A 266 -41.59 16.88 -27.09
CA THR A 266 -41.45 18.27 -27.54
C THR A 266 -41.70 19.28 -26.42
N LYS A 267 -42.62 18.97 -25.51
CA LYS A 267 -42.84 19.69 -24.26
C LYS A 267 -42.03 19.03 -23.14
N LYS A 268 -40.99 19.72 -22.67
CA LYS A 268 -40.21 19.30 -21.50
C LYS A 268 -40.99 19.51 -20.20
N THR A 269 -40.70 18.71 -19.17
CA THR A 269 -41.36 18.78 -17.85
C THR A 269 -40.33 18.84 -16.72
N GLY A 270 -40.39 19.90 -15.92
CA GLY A 270 -39.42 20.20 -14.87
C GLY A 270 -38.08 20.71 -15.41
N LYS A 271 -37.43 21.61 -14.66
CA LYS A 271 -36.17 22.23 -15.01
C LYS A 271 -35.09 21.96 -13.96
N VAL A 272 -33.92 21.54 -14.42
CA VAL A 272 -32.77 21.17 -13.58
C VAL A 272 -31.51 21.92 -14.02
N ILE A 273 -30.77 22.44 -13.05
CA ILE A 273 -29.40 22.92 -13.26
C ILE A 273 -28.41 21.90 -12.70
N VAL A 274 -27.47 21.45 -13.54
CA VAL A 274 -26.38 20.55 -13.15
C VAL A 274 -25.09 21.35 -13.02
N ILE A 275 -24.39 21.22 -11.88
CA ILE A 275 -23.19 22.02 -11.59
C ILE A 275 -21.95 21.13 -11.72
N GLY A 276 -21.19 21.35 -12.80
CA GLY A 276 -20.03 20.57 -13.21
C GLY A 276 -20.27 19.74 -14.47
N GLY A 277 -19.46 19.98 -15.51
CA GLY A 277 -19.43 19.24 -16.78
C GLY A 277 -18.50 18.02 -16.76
N GLY A 278 -18.30 17.40 -15.59
CA GLY A 278 -17.61 16.12 -15.45
C GLY A 278 -18.50 14.93 -15.82
N VAL A 279 -17.93 13.73 -15.93
CA VAL A 279 -18.65 12.51 -16.38
C VAL A 279 -19.95 12.27 -15.58
N SER A 280 -19.94 12.44 -14.25
CA SER A 280 -21.12 12.31 -13.39
C SER A 280 -22.23 13.31 -13.75
N GLY A 281 -21.89 14.59 -13.93
CA GLY A 281 -22.83 15.63 -14.33
C GLY A 281 -23.40 15.42 -15.74
N LEU A 282 -22.56 15.01 -16.69
CA LEU A 282 -22.97 14.71 -18.06
C LEU A 282 -23.89 13.48 -18.13
N ALA A 283 -23.57 12.39 -17.42
CA ALA A 283 -24.40 11.21 -17.35
C ALA A 283 -25.78 11.52 -16.73
N ALA A 284 -25.81 12.25 -15.61
CA ALA A 284 -27.05 12.71 -15.00
C ALA A 284 -27.86 13.61 -15.96
N ALA A 285 -27.20 14.56 -16.64
CA ALA A 285 -27.87 15.43 -17.60
C ALA A 285 -28.47 14.67 -18.79
N ARG A 286 -27.78 13.65 -19.32
CA ARG A 286 -28.31 12.79 -20.38
C ARG A 286 -29.51 11.95 -19.92
N GLN A 287 -29.48 11.38 -18.71
CA GLN A 287 -30.65 10.64 -18.20
C GLN A 287 -31.86 11.57 -17.95
N LEU A 288 -31.65 12.73 -17.33
CA LEU A 288 -32.72 13.71 -17.08
C LEU A 288 -33.31 14.26 -18.39
N GLN A 289 -32.47 14.53 -19.40
CA GLN A 289 -32.94 14.88 -20.75
C GLN A 289 -33.69 13.72 -21.42
N SER A 290 -33.23 12.46 -21.25
CA SER A 290 -33.91 11.25 -21.74
C SER A 290 -35.33 11.13 -21.19
N PHE A 291 -35.52 11.46 -19.91
CA PHE A 291 -36.82 11.50 -19.24
C PHE A 291 -37.67 12.74 -19.58
N GLY A 292 -37.22 13.59 -20.51
CA GLY A 292 -37.96 14.76 -20.99
C GLY A 292 -37.86 16.00 -20.10
N MET A 293 -36.84 16.13 -19.24
CA MET A 293 -36.63 17.32 -18.42
C MET A 293 -35.86 18.42 -19.18
N ASP A 294 -36.02 19.68 -18.77
CA ASP A 294 -35.18 20.78 -19.22
C ASP A 294 -33.90 20.84 -18.39
N VAL A 295 -32.74 20.68 -19.02
CA VAL A 295 -31.46 20.53 -18.31
C VAL A 295 -30.42 21.47 -18.91
N THR A 296 -29.81 22.31 -18.07
CA THR A 296 -28.61 23.10 -18.40
C THR A 296 -27.48 22.71 -17.46
N VAL A 297 -26.30 22.43 -18.02
CA VAL A 297 -25.06 22.16 -17.27
C VAL A 297 -24.24 23.45 -17.17
N LEU A 298 -23.73 23.78 -15.98
CA LEU A 298 -22.83 24.91 -15.75
C LEU A 298 -21.42 24.37 -15.42
N GLU A 299 -20.42 24.73 -16.21
CA GLU A 299 -19.03 24.30 -16.03
C GLU A 299 -18.10 25.52 -15.98
N ALA A 300 -17.25 25.59 -14.95
CA ALA A 300 -16.36 26.73 -14.71
C ALA A 300 -15.19 26.79 -15.70
N ARG A 301 -14.75 25.63 -16.20
CA ARG A 301 -13.70 25.47 -17.21
C ARG A 301 -14.22 25.78 -18.61
N ASP A 302 -13.29 25.91 -19.54
CA ASP A 302 -13.52 26.03 -20.99
C ASP A 302 -13.67 24.68 -21.71
N ARG A 303 -13.73 23.57 -20.96
CA ARG A 303 -13.92 22.20 -21.48
C ARG A 303 -14.79 21.37 -20.54
N VAL A 304 -15.40 20.32 -21.11
CA VAL A 304 -16.04 19.23 -20.35
C VAL A 304 -14.99 18.23 -19.79
N GLY A 305 -15.46 17.21 -19.07
CA GLY A 305 -14.68 16.09 -18.54
C GLY A 305 -14.21 16.24 -17.10
N GLY A 306 -13.99 17.47 -16.62
CA GLY A 306 -13.57 17.72 -15.24
C GLY A 306 -12.21 17.09 -14.91
N ARG A 307 -12.20 16.04 -14.08
CA ARG A 307 -10.99 15.22 -13.76
C ARG A 307 -10.53 14.34 -14.94
N VAL A 308 -11.40 14.02 -15.89
CA VAL A 308 -10.97 13.45 -17.20
C VAL A 308 -10.38 14.59 -18.03
N ALA A 309 -9.13 14.45 -18.48
CA ALA A 309 -8.29 15.60 -18.84
C ALA A 309 -7.16 15.26 -19.84
N THR A 310 -7.49 14.99 -21.10
CA THR A 310 -6.47 14.69 -22.13
C THR A 310 -5.74 15.96 -22.61
N PHE A 311 -4.42 15.96 -22.53
CA PHE A 311 -3.53 16.83 -23.30
C PHE A 311 -3.42 16.34 -24.75
N ARG A 312 -3.57 17.26 -25.71
CA ARG A 312 -3.41 16.97 -27.15
C ARG A 312 -2.58 18.07 -27.81
N LYS A 313 -1.52 17.71 -28.54
CA LYS A 313 -0.69 18.66 -29.31
C LYS A 313 -0.03 17.95 -30.49
N GLY A 314 -0.43 18.30 -31.72
CA GLY A 314 -0.06 17.51 -32.90
C GLY A 314 -0.55 16.06 -32.72
N ASN A 315 0.32 15.09 -33.01
CA ASN A 315 0.02 13.67 -32.83
C ASN A 315 0.13 13.19 -31.37
N TYR A 316 0.65 14.01 -30.45
CA TYR A 316 0.79 13.62 -29.04
C TYR A 316 -0.55 13.70 -28.31
N VAL A 317 -0.89 12.61 -27.63
CA VAL A 317 -2.09 12.44 -26.79
C VAL A 317 -1.64 11.82 -25.46
N ALA A 318 -2.00 12.44 -24.34
CA ALA A 318 -1.72 11.92 -22.99
C ALA A 318 -2.79 12.39 -21.99
N ASP A 319 -3.23 11.54 -21.07
CA ASP A 319 -4.19 11.93 -20.04
C ASP A 319 -3.51 12.44 -18.76
N LEU A 320 -3.95 13.61 -18.30
CA LEU A 320 -3.48 14.29 -17.08
C LEU A 320 -4.42 14.00 -15.88
N GLY A 321 -5.03 12.82 -15.87
CA GLY A 321 -6.09 12.42 -14.96
C GLY A 321 -6.46 10.95 -15.20
N ALA A 322 -7.75 10.62 -15.17
CA ALA A 322 -8.20 9.25 -15.45
C ALA A 322 -7.72 8.77 -16.83
N MET A 323 -6.94 7.69 -16.84
CA MET A 323 -6.33 7.08 -18.04
C MET A 323 -6.55 5.56 -18.13
N VAL A 324 -6.88 4.91 -17.01
CA VAL A 324 -7.11 3.46 -16.87
C VAL A 324 -8.60 3.17 -16.78
N VAL A 325 -9.01 2.04 -17.36
CA VAL A 325 -10.29 1.35 -17.11
C VAL A 325 -9.95 0.09 -16.33
N THR A 326 -10.43 0.00 -15.08
CA THR A 326 -10.25 -1.17 -14.21
C THR A 326 -11.29 -2.23 -14.54
N GLY A 327 -10.85 -3.36 -15.08
CA GLY A 327 -11.71 -4.45 -15.57
C GLY A 327 -12.72 -4.05 -16.66
N LEU A 328 -13.47 -5.05 -17.13
CA LEU A 328 -14.64 -4.85 -17.99
C LEU A 328 -15.87 -5.62 -17.49
N GLY A 329 -15.69 -6.78 -16.87
CA GLY A 329 -16.79 -7.51 -16.22
C GLY A 329 -17.34 -6.72 -15.05
N GLY A 330 -18.67 -6.52 -15.04
CA GLY A 330 -19.33 -5.62 -14.08
C GLY A 330 -19.14 -4.12 -14.34
N ASN A 331 -18.16 -3.69 -15.13
CA ASN A 331 -17.83 -2.28 -15.32
C ASN A 331 -18.80 -1.59 -16.34
N PRO A 332 -19.48 -0.49 -15.97
CA PRO A 332 -20.34 0.24 -16.93
C PRO A 332 -19.56 0.85 -18.11
N MET A 333 -18.24 1.03 -18.01
CA MET A 333 -17.39 1.47 -19.13
C MET A 333 -17.33 0.45 -20.28
N ALA A 334 -17.62 -0.83 -20.05
CA ALA A 334 -17.78 -1.83 -21.11
C ALA A 334 -19.00 -1.53 -22.03
N VAL A 335 -20.02 -0.84 -21.52
CA VAL A 335 -21.14 -0.34 -22.31
C VAL A 335 -20.74 0.93 -23.06
N ILE A 336 -20.03 1.84 -22.40
CA ILE A 336 -19.60 3.12 -23.00
C ILE A 336 -18.56 2.90 -24.12
N SER A 337 -17.66 1.92 -24.00
CA SER A 337 -16.70 1.55 -25.05
C SER A 337 -17.33 0.84 -26.25
N LYS A 338 -18.50 0.20 -26.08
CA LYS A 338 -19.35 -0.23 -27.20
C LYS A 338 -20.04 0.95 -27.90
N GLN A 339 -20.26 2.07 -27.22
CA GLN A 339 -21.00 3.24 -27.74
C GLN A 339 -20.08 4.35 -28.32
N VAL A 340 -18.91 4.55 -27.74
CA VAL A 340 -17.88 5.54 -28.12
C VAL A 340 -16.70 4.82 -28.76
N ASN A 341 -16.03 5.44 -29.75
CA ASN A 341 -14.78 4.91 -30.29
C ASN A 341 -13.63 5.04 -29.27
N MET A 342 -13.59 4.15 -28.28
CA MET A 342 -12.53 4.04 -27.28
C MET A 342 -11.49 3.01 -27.74
N GLU A 343 -10.25 3.44 -27.98
CA GLU A 343 -9.15 2.54 -28.31
C GLU A 343 -8.57 1.94 -27.04
N LEU A 344 -9.23 0.89 -26.52
CA LEU A 344 -8.79 0.17 -25.33
C LEU A 344 -7.59 -0.74 -25.63
N ALA A 345 -6.60 -0.78 -24.73
CA ALA A 345 -5.48 -1.72 -24.79
C ALA A 345 -5.10 -2.23 -23.39
N LYS A 346 -5.01 -3.56 -23.20
CA LYS A 346 -4.57 -4.20 -21.95
C LYS A 346 -3.20 -3.67 -21.52
N ILE A 347 -3.04 -3.39 -20.22
CA ILE A 347 -1.76 -3.07 -19.58
C ILE A 347 -0.99 -4.38 -19.37
N LYS A 348 0.32 -4.37 -19.63
CA LYS A 348 1.22 -5.48 -19.24
C LYS A 348 1.75 -5.18 -17.84
N GLN A 349 1.55 -6.11 -16.90
CA GLN A 349 1.85 -5.86 -15.48
C GLN A 349 3.37 -5.84 -15.17
N LYS A 350 4.21 -6.42 -16.03
CA LYS A 350 5.66 -6.47 -15.87
C LYS A 350 6.30 -5.08 -15.73
N CYS A 351 6.61 -4.69 -14.49
CA CYS A 351 7.15 -3.39 -14.11
C CYS A 351 8.58 -3.54 -13.52
N PRO A 352 9.64 -3.53 -14.33
CA PRO A 352 11.01 -3.71 -13.83
C PRO A 352 11.48 -2.50 -13.02
N LEU A 353 11.90 -2.73 -11.77
CA LEU A 353 12.41 -1.68 -10.88
C LEU A 353 13.88 -1.32 -11.16
N TYR A 354 14.24 -0.07 -10.91
CA TYR A 354 15.60 0.46 -11.08
C TYR A 354 16.02 1.31 -9.88
N GLU A 355 17.22 1.06 -9.37
CA GLU A 355 17.76 1.76 -8.20
C GLU A 355 18.35 3.13 -8.55
N ALA A 356 18.39 4.03 -7.58
CA ALA A 356 18.92 5.39 -7.71
C ALA A 356 20.46 5.46 -7.80
N ASN A 357 21.13 4.35 -8.10
CA ASN A 357 22.58 4.19 -7.92
C ASN A 357 23.47 4.71 -9.07
N GLY A 358 22.88 5.37 -10.07
CA GLY A 358 23.65 5.94 -11.19
C GLY A 358 24.34 7.25 -10.81
N GLN A 359 25.67 7.31 -10.97
CA GLN A 359 26.34 8.60 -11.15
C GLN A 359 25.86 9.27 -12.45
N ALA A 360 26.10 10.57 -12.61
CA ALA A 360 25.67 11.33 -13.78
C ALA A 360 26.37 10.85 -15.07
N GLY A 361 25.73 9.91 -15.78
CA GLY A 361 26.26 9.26 -16.98
C GLY A 361 26.28 7.73 -16.90
N GLU A 362 26.13 7.15 -15.70
CA GLU A 362 25.99 5.70 -15.50
C GLU A 362 24.53 5.24 -15.72
N ARG A 363 24.36 3.99 -16.16
CA ARG A 363 23.04 3.38 -16.37
C ARG A 363 22.51 2.89 -15.02
N CYS A 364 21.32 3.33 -14.63
CA CYS A 364 20.66 2.86 -13.39
C CYS A 364 20.61 1.34 -13.35
N THR A 365 20.94 0.75 -12.19
CA THR A 365 20.93 -0.72 -12.04
C THR A 365 19.51 -1.21 -11.85
N SER A 366 19.10 -2.21 -12.63
CA SER A 366 17.83 -2.91 -12.42
C SER A 366 17.88 -3.76 -11.16
N VAL A 367 16.79 -3.77 -10.37
CA VAL A 367 16.65 -4.68 -9.23
C VAL A 367 16.73 -6.14 -9.72
N PRO A 368 17.53 -7.02 -9.08
CA PRO A 368 17.53 -8.45 -9.42
C PRO A 368 16.17 -9.09 -9.14
N LYS A 369 15.68 -9.96 -10.03
CA LYS A 369 14.34 -10.57 -9.90
C LYS A 369 14.09 -11.20 -8.53
N GLU A 370 15.07 -11.93 -7.99
CA GLU A 370 15.02 -12.54 -6.65
C GLU A 370 14.76 -11.53 -5.51
N LYS A 371 15.21 -10.28 -5.67
CA LYS A 371 14.98 -9.19 -4.71
C LYS A 371 13.68 -8.44 -4.95
N ASP A 372 13.25 -8.34 -6.21
CA ASP A 372 11.92 -7.85 -6.59
C ASP A 372 10.85 -8.73 -5.91
N GLU A 373 10.87 -10.04 -6.21
CA GLU A 373 9.89 -11.03 -5.70
C GLU A 373 9.92 -11.16 -4.18
N MET A 374 11.11 -11.13 -3.55
CA MET A 374 11.27 -11.20 -2.09
C MET A 374 10.65 -9.99 -1.37
N VAL A 375 10.83 -8.78 -1.90
CA VAL A 375 10.30 -7.55 -1.27
C VAL A 375 8.82 -7.39 -1.56
N GLU A 376 8.34 -7.73 -2.75
CA GLU A 376 6.91 -7.76 -3.07
C GLU A 376 6.15 -8.75 -2.18
N GLN A 377 6.70 -9.95 -1.95
CA GLN A 377 6.09 -10.95 -1.07
C GLN A 377 5.99 -10.45 0.38
N GLU A 378 7.03 -9.81 0.92
CA GLU A 378 6.98 -9.29 2.29
C GLU A 378 6.13 -8.01 2.40
N PHE A 379 6.04 -7.18 1.36
CA PHE A 379 5.07 -6.07 1.28
C PHE A 379 3.62 -6.57 1.42
N ASN A 380 3.24 -7.60 0.68
CA ASN A 380 1.90 -8.18 0.76
C ASN A 380 1.63 -8.79 2.15
N ARG A 381 2.62 -9.49 2.73
CA ARG A 381 2.54 -10.03 4.10
C ARG A 381 2.43 -8.94 5.18
N LEU A 382 3.05 -7.77 4.97
CA LEU A 382 2.87 -6.62 5.85
C LEU A 382 1.43 -6.07 5.78
N LEU A 383 0.81 -6.02 4.59
CA LEU A 383 -0.60 -5.64 4.45
C LEU A 383 -1.54 -6.65 5.16
N GLU A 384 -1.37 -7.95 4.92
CA GLU A 384 -2.09 -9.02 5.64
C GLU A 384 -1.98 -8.85 7.17
N ALA A 385 -0.76 -8.59 7.68
CA ALA A 385 -0.52 -8.38 9.09
C ALA A 385 -1.22 -7.11 9.64
N THR A 386 -1.32 -6.03 8.86
CA THR A 386 -2.12 -4.86 9.26
C THR A 386 -3.63 -5.13 9.29
N SER A 387 -4.15 -5.93 8.35
CA SER A 387 -5.56 -6.37 8.39
C SER A 387 -5.83 -7.29 9.58
N TYR A 388 -4.91 -8.17 9.94
CA TYR A 388 -4.97 -8.94 11.19
C TYR A 388 -5.00 -8.03 12.43
N LEU A 389 -4.14 -7.01 12.48
CA LEU A 389 -4.11 -6.00 13.55
C LEU A 389 -5.47 -5.27 13.67
N SER A 390 -6.05 -4.90 12.53
CA SER A 390 -7.33 -4.21 12.39
C SER A 390 -8.54 -5.06 12.81
N HIS A 391 -8.58 -6.32 12.37
CA HIS A 391 -9.78 -7.16 12.45
C HIS A 391 -9.77 -8.17 13.61
N GLN A 392 -8.60 -8.67 14.03
CA GLN A 392 -8.47 -9.69 15.07
C GLN A 392 -8.07 -9.10 16.43
N LEU A 393 -7.27 -8.01 16.44
CA LEU A 393 -6.83 -7.34 17.67
C LEU A 393 -7.55 -6.01 17.95
N ASP A 394 -8.46 -5.58 17.07
CA ASP A 394 -9.16 -4.29 17.07
C ASP A 394 -8.23 -3.07 17.31
N PHE A 395 -7.03 -3.08 16.71
CA PHE A 395 -6.02 -2.00 16.82
C PHE A 395 -6.42 -0.75 16.00
N ASN A 396 -7.67 -0.31 16.11
CA ASN A 396 -8.25 0.75 15.31
C ASN A 396 -8.17 2.14 15.95
N PHE A 397 -7.85 2.20 17.25
CA PHE A 397 -7.70 3.45 17.98
C PHE A 397 -6.44 3.45 18.85
N LEU A 398 -5.65 4.53 18.75
CA LEU A 398 -4.48 4.77 19.58
C LEU A 398 -4.55 6.20 20.14
N ASN A 399 -4.46 6.35 21.46
CA ASN A 399 -4.52 7.64 22.15
C ASN A 399 -5.76 8.49 21.75
N ASN A 400 -6.93 7.84 21.68
CA ASN A 400 -8.23 8.40 21.27
C ASN A 400 -8.27 9.00 19.84
N LYS A 401 -7.35 8.58 18.95
CA LYS A 401 -7.36 8.88 17.52
C LYS A 401 -7.52 7.58 16.72
N PRO A 402 -8.18 7.59 15.54
CA PRO A 402 -8.16 6.44 14.65
C PRO A 402 -6.74 6.16 14.18
N VAL A 403 -6.40 4.88 14.04
CA VAL A 403 -5.10 4.43 13.50
C VAL A 403 -5.12 4.49 11.98
N SER A 404 -4.02 4.98 11.39
CA SER A 404 -3.82 4.97 9.94
C SER A 404 -3.06 3.74 9.45
N LEU A 405 -3.24 3.37 8.18
CA LEU A 405 -2.53 2.23 7.58
C LEU A 405 -1.01 2.37 7.73
N GLY A 406 -0.46 3.57 7.49
CA GLY A 406 0.97 3.84 7.68
C GLY A 406 1.47 3.59 9.12
N GLN A 407 0.68 3.96 10.13
CA GLN A 407 1.01 3.68 11.53
C GLN A 407 0.94 2.18 11.87
N ALA A 408 0.02 1.44 11.26
CA ALA A 408 -0.04 -0.01 11.44
C ALA A 408 1.17 -0.70 10.79
N LEU A 409 1.56 -0.28 9.58
CA LEU A 409 2.77 -0.76 8.90
C LEU A 409 4.04 -0.47 9.71
N GLU A 410 4.18 0.74 10.27
CA GLU A 410 5.28 1.06 11.20
C GLU A 410 5.33 0.13 12.42
N VAL A 411 4.17 -0.15 13.05
CA VAL A 411 4.07 -1.05 14.20
C VAL A 411 4.42 -2.50 13.83
N VAL A 412 3.93 -3.00 12.69
CA VAL A 412 4.26 -4.37 12.24
C VAL A 412 5.76 -4.48 11.94
N ILE A 413 6.35 -3.55 11.18
CA ILE A 413 7.79 -3.57 10.88
C ILE A 413 8.64 -3.55 12.17
N GLN A 414 8.26 -2.73 13.16
CA GLN A 414 8.95 -2.70 14.47
C GLN A 414 8.82 -4.02 15.24
N LEU A 415 7.71 -4.74 15.12
CA LEU A 415 7.53 -6.06 15.71
C LEU A 415 8.36 -7.14 15.00
N GLN A 416 8.49 -7.09 13.68
CA GLN A 416 9.37 -7.99 12.91
C GLN A 416 10.85 -7.74 13.23
N GLU A 417 11.26 -6.48 13.27
CA GLU A 417 12.60 -6.09 13.73
C GLU A 417 12.91 -6.52 15.18
N LYS A 418 11.90 -6.48 16.06
CA LYS A 418 12.02 -6.97 17.44
C LYS A 418 12.18 -8.48 17.45
N HIS A 419 11.38 -9.23 16.69
CA HIS A 419 11.44 -10.68 16.63
C HIS A 419 12.81 -11.19 16.17
N VAL A 420 13.43 -10.57 15.15
CA VAL A 420 14.80 -10.90 14.72
C VAL A 420 15.82 -10.73 15.86
N LYS A 421 15.70 -9.65 16.64
CA LYS A 421 16.56 -9.39 17.81
C LYS A 421 16.30 -10.40 18.95
N ASP A 422 15.05 -10.80 19.17
CA ASP A 422 14.70 -11.84 20.15
C ASP A 422 15.28 -13.22 19.76
N GLU A 423 15.20 -13.61 18.48
CA GLU A 423 15.81 -14.84 17.95
C GLU A 423 17.34 -14.85 18.10
N GLN A 424 18.01 -13.76 17.75
CA GLN A 424 19.45 -13.57 17.99
C GLN A 424 19.79 -13.74 19.47
N ILE A 425 19.02 -13.09 20.36
CA ILE A 425 19.23 -13.19 21.80
C ILE A 425 19.00 -14.62 22.32
N GLU A 426 18.03 -15.37 21.80
CA GLU A 426 17.82 -16.77 22.18
C GLU A 426 18.93 -17.69 21.63
N HIS A 427 19.38 -17.48 20.39
CA HIS A 427 20.49 -18.20 19.79
C HIS A 427 21.79 -18.02 20.59
N TRP A 428 22.18 -16.78 20.91
CA TRP A 428 23.37 -16.51 21.72
C TRP A 428 23.24 -17.06 23.16
N LYS A 429 22.03 -17.11 23.74
CA LYS A 429 21.79 -17.80 25.02
C LYS A 429 22.00 -19.31 24.92
N LYS A 430 21.62 -19.96 23.80
CA LYS A 430 21.88 -21.40 23.56
C LYS A 430 23.38 -21.69 23.44
N ILE A 431 24.13 -20.80 22.79
CA ILE A 431 25.61 -20.85 22.71
C ILE A 431 26.23 -20.69 24.10
N VAL A 432 25.94 -19.58 24.81
CA VAL A 432 26.49 -19.32 26.15
C VAL A 432 26.19 -20.46 27.11
N LYS A 433 24.95 -20.97 27.15
CA LYS A 433 24.61 -22.13 27.98
C LYS A 433 25.46 -23.37 27.65
N THR A 434 25.65 -23.66 26.36
CA THR A 434 26.47 -24.82 25.93
C THR A 434 27.94 -24.62 26.30
N GLN A 435 28.45 -23.38 26.27
CA GLN A 435 29.79 -23.03 26.76
C GLN A 435 29.90 -23.13 28.30
N GLU A 436 28.84 -22.82 29.06
CA GLU A 436 28.80 -23.02 30.52
C GLU A 436 28.75 -24.51 30.89
N ASP A 437 27.91 -25.30 30.21
CA ASP A 437 27.86 -26.75 30.36
C ASP A 437 29.24 -27.37 30.08
N LEU A 438 29.95 -26.90 29.04
CA LEU A 438 31.30 -27.32 28.67
C LEU A 438 32.36 -26.87 29.69
N ARG A 439 32.32 -25.63 30.17
CA ARG A 439 33.18 -25.11 31.24
C ARG A 439 33.09 -25.99 32.50
N ASP A 440 31.88 -26.34 32.90
CA ASP A 440 31.64 -27.10 34.12
C ASP A 440 31.95 -28.60 33.94
N LEU A 441 31.91 -29.11 32.71
CA LEU A 441 32.48 -30.40 32.35
C LEU A 441 34.01 -30.39 32.42
N LEU A 442 34.68 -29.42 31.81
CA LEU A 442 36.14 -29.28 31.81
C LEU A 442 36.70 -29.13 33.24
N ASN A 443 36.03 -28.38 34.11
CA ASN A 443 36.37 -28.27 35.53
C ASN A 443 36.31 -29.63 36.25
N LYS A 444 35.31 -30.48 35.95
CA LYS A 444 35.24 -31.86 36.47
C LYS A 444 36.38 -32.72 35.90
N MET A 445 36.67 -32.62 34.61
CA MET A 445 37.75 -33.36 33.95
C MET A 445 39.12 -33.04 34.56
N VAL A 446 39.43 -31.76 34.78
CA VAL A 446 40.67 -31.34 35.47
C VAL A 446 40.75 -31.94 36.88
N THR A 447 39.65 -31.88 37.64
CA THR A 447 39.58 -32.44 39.00
C THR A 447 39.76 -33.97 39.03
N THR A 448 39.09 -34.69 38.13
CA THR A 448 39.22 -36.15 38.02
C THR A 448 40.59 -36.56 37.48
N LYS A 449 41.22 -35.76 36.61
CA LYS A 449 42.59 -36.00 36.12
C LYS A 449 43.65 -35.91 37.22
N GLU A 450 43.56 -34.92 38.12
CA GLU A 450 44.45 -34.84 39.28
C GLU A 450 44.21 -36.01 40.26
N ARG A 451 42.95 -36.41 40.50
CA ARG A 451 42.63 -37.63 41.28
C ARG A 451 43.21 -38.90 40.65
N VAL A 452 43.15 -39.05 39.32
CA VAL A 452 43.78 -40.17 38.58
C VAL A 452 45.30 -40.18 38.78
N LYS A 453 45.94 -39.01 38.70
CA LYS A 453 47.40 -38.82 38.88
C LYS A 453 47.87 -39.14 40.30
N GLU A 454 47.18 -38.65 41.33
CA GLU A 454 47.43 -39.00 42.74
C GLU A 454 47.28 -40.50 42.97
N LEU A 455 46.20 -41.10 42.46
CA LEU A 455 45.90 -42.51 42.68
C LEU A 455 46.82 -43.45 41.90
N HIS A 456 47.29 -43.02 40.72
CA HIS A 456 48.33 -43.72 39.96
C HIS A 456 49.67 -43.74 40.72
N GLN A 457 50.05 -42.61 41.34
CA GLN A 457 51.25 -42.55 42.18
C GLN A 457 51.14 -43.50 43.39
N GLN A 458 50.01 -43.50 44.10
CA GLN A 458 49.74 -44.45 45.19
C GLN A 458 49.75 -45.92 44.73
N TYR A 459 49.21 -46.22 43.54
CA TYR A 459 49.27 -47.55 42.93
C TYR A 459 50.71 -47.97 42.61
N LYS A 460 51.53 -47.04 42.10
CA LYS A 460 52.95 -47.27 41.78
C LYS A 460 53.75 -47.57 43.04
N GLU A 461 53.64 -46.74 44.07
CA GLU A 461 54.29 -46.93 45.38
C GLU A 461 53.91 -48.28 46.01
N ALA A 462 52.62 -48.63 46.02
CA ALA A 462 52.16 -49.94 46.47
C ALA A 462 52.75 -51.08 45.62
N SER A 463 52.94 -50.88 44.31
CA SER A 463 53.45 -51.89 43.39
C SER A 463 54.95 -52.14 43.52
N GLU A 464 55.74 -51.16 43.98
CA GLU A 464 57.20 -51.27 44.14
C GLU A 464 57.65 -52.25 45.25
N VAL A 465 56.77 -52.59 46.20
CA VAL A 465 56.99 -53.58 47.27
C VAL A 465 57.14 -55.00 46.70
N LYS A 466 58.35 -55.41 46.32
CA LYS A 466 58.58 -56.65 45.55
C LYS A 466 58.02 -57.93 46.22
N PRO A 467 57.47 -58.89 45.45
CA PRO A 467 57.03 -60.18 45.99
C PRO A 467 58.18 -61.02 46.61
N PRO A 468 57.90 -61.91 47.59
CA PRO A 468 56.58 -62.17 48.18
C PRO A 468 56.10 -61.04 49.10
N ARG A 469 54.81 -60.73 49.02
CA ARG A 469 54.12 -59.70 49.83
C ARG A 469 53.14 -60.39 50.78
N ASP A 470 52.74 -59.71 51.86
CA ASP A 470 51.57 -60.14 52.63
C ASP A 470 50.24 -59.85 51.91
N ILE A 471 49.14 -60.41 52.43
CA ILE A 471 47.81 -60.29 51.82
C ILE A 471 47.26 -58.85 51.86
N THR A 472 47.68 -58.03 52.82
CA THR A 472 47.30 -56.62 52.92
C THR A 472 48.00 -55.75 51.88
N ALA A 473 49.28 -56.00 51.61
CA ALA A 473 50.04 -55.35 50.54
C ALA A 473 49.53 -55.75 49.14
N GLU A 474 49.23 -57.04 48.91
CA GLU A 474 48.62 -57.49 47.65
C GLU A 474 47.20 -56.90 47.48
N PHE A 475 46.38 -56.89 48.55
CA PHE A 475 45.07 -56.23 48.53
C PHE A 475 45.18 -54.73 48.19
N LEU A 476 46.14 -54.01 48.76
CA LEU A 476 46.35 -52.59 48.48
C LEU A 476 46.63 -52.35 46.99
N VAL A 477 47.51 -53.15 46.37
CA VAL A 477 47.80 -53.08 44.92
C VAL A 477 46.53 -53.35 44.10
N LYS A 478 45.76 -54.41 44.42
CA LYS A 478 44.52 -54.74 43.68
C LYS A 478 43.45 -53.66 43.85
N SER A 479 43.26 -53.12 45.05
CA SER A 479 42.27 -52.08 45.34
C SER A 479 42.62 -50.80 44.61
N LYS A 480 43.88 -50.32 44.70
CA LYS A 480 44.32 -49.11 43.99
C LYS A 480 44.24 -49.28 42.47
N HIS A 481 44.52 -50.48 41.95
CA HIS A 481 44.33 -50.79 40.53
C HIS A 481 42.85 -50.75 40.09
N ARG A 482 41.93 -51.30 40.89
CA ARG A 482 40.47 -51.20 40.67
C ARG A 482 40.02 -49.74 40.64
N ASP A 483 40.39 -48.99 41.67
CA ASP A 483 39.94 -47.60 41.86
C ASP A 483 40.48 -46.67 40.76
N LEU A 484 41.73 -46.88 40.35
CA LEU A 484 42.33 -46.19 39.20
C LEU A 484 41.60 -46.54 37.89
N THR A 485 41.27 -47.81 37.68
CA THR A 485 40.54 -48.25 36.47
C THR A 485 39.13 -47.64 36.41
N ALA A 486 38.45 -47.53 37.56
CA ALA A 486 37.15 -46.88 37.65
C ALA A 486 37.22 -45.38 37.34
N LEU A 487 38.21 -44.66 37.89
CA LEU A 487 38.42 -43.24 37.64
C LEU A 487 38.87 -42.92 36.20
N CYS A 488 39.65 -43.80 35.58
CA CYS A 488 39.95 -43.67 34.15
C CYS A 488 38.67 -43.80 33.29
N LYS A 489 37.77 -44.75 33.62
CA LYS A 489 36.49 -44.89 32.91
C LYS A 489 35.56 -43.68 33.13
N GLU A 490 35.52 -43.13 34.34
CA GLU A 490 34.83 -41.86 34.63
C GLU A 490 35.39 -40.72 33.76
N TYR A 491 36.72 -40.63 33.60
CA TYR A 491 37.36 -39.64 32.74
C TYR A 491 37.07 -39.86 31.25
N ASP A 492 37.10 -41.09 30.76
CA ASP A 492 36.78 -41.42 29.36
C ASP A 492 35.32 -41.06 29.01
N GLU A 493 34.37 -41.28 29.93
CA GLU A 493 32.97 -40.85 29.80
C GLU A 493 32.82 -39.32 29.75
N LEU A 494 33.66 -38.58 30.51
CA LEU A 494 33.70 -37.12 30.43
C LEU A 494 34.32 -36.63 29.11
N VAL A 495 35.31 -37.32 28.53
CA VAL A 495 35.85 -37.01 27.19
C VAL A 495 34.79 -37.20 26.11
N GLU A 496 33.99 -38.27 26.18
CA GLU A 496 32.86 -38.47 25.26
C GLU A 496 31.80 -37.35 25.37
N LEU A 497 31.57 -36.82 26.58
CA LEU A 497 30.68 -35.68 26.79
C LEU A 497 31.28 -34.36 26.27
N GLN A 498 32.61 -34.20 26.34
CA GLN A 498 33.31 -33.01 25.84
C GLN A 498 33.09 -32.88 24.33
N VAL A 499 33.38 -33.94 23.58
CA VAL A 499 33.21 -33.96 22.10
C VAL A 499 31.78 -33.61 21.71
N LYS A 500 30.77 -34.19 22.36
CA LYS A 500 29.35 -33.94 22.08
C LYS A 500 28.93 -32.48 22.35
N LEU A 501 29.55 -31.80 23.32
CA LEU A 501 29.31 -30.38 23.58
C LEU A 501 30.07 -29.47 22.61
N GLU A 502 31.28 -29.86 22.18
CA GLU A 502 32.07 -29.12 21.18
C GLU A 502 31.45 -29.22 19.78
N GLU A 503 30.96 -30.40 19.37
CA GLU A 503 30.20 -30.61 18.13
C GLU A 503 28.93 -29.74 18.10
N LYS A 504 28.14 -29.77 19.18
CA LYS A 504 26.93 -28.95 19.33
C LYS A 504 27.23 -27.45 19.35
N LEU A 505 28.38 -27.03 19.90
CA LEU A 505 28.79 -25.64 19.89
C LEU A 505 29.12 -25.18 18.46
N GLN A 506 29.85 -25.99 17.69
CA GLN A 506 30.11 -25.74 16.27
C GLN A 506 28.83 -25.74 15.42
N GLU A 507 27.88 -26.63 15.71
CA GLU A 507 26.56 -26.65 15.04
C GLU A 507 25.80 -25.32 15.25
N LEU A 508 25.81 -24.79 16.47
CA LEU A 508 25.19 -23.48 16.76
C LEU A 508 25.96 -22.34 16.08
N GLU A 509 27.28 -22.26 16.25
CA GLU A 509 28.11 -21.19 15.69
C GLU A 509 28.10 -21.15 14.14
N ALA A 510 27.83 -22.29 13.49
CA ALA A 510 27.68 -22.39 12.03
C ALA A 510 26.28 -21.99 11.50
N ASN A 511 25.25 -21.92 12.36
CA ASN A 511 23.86 -21.67 11.97
C ASN A 511 23.22 -20.47 12.72
N PRO A 512 23.76 -19.25 12.56
CA PRO A 512 23.14 -18.05 13.13
C PRO A 512 21.78 -17.74 12.48
N PRO A 513 20.84 -17.12 13.23
CA PRO A 513 19.62 -16.55 12.65
C PRO A 513 19.92 -15.30 11.81
N SER A 514 18.91 -14.80 11.10
CA SER A 514 19.01 -13.57 10.29
C SER A 514 19.63 -12.40 11.05
N ASP A 515 20.58 -11.70 10.45
CA ASP A 515 21.25 -10.52 11.02
C ASP A 515 20.34 -9.28 11.07
N VAL A 516 19.52 -9.10 10.03
CA VAL A 516 18.53 -8.03 9.91
C VAL A 516 17.20 -8.57 9.36
N TYR A 517 16.10 -7.84 9.64
CA TYR A 517 14.81 -8.09 9.00
C TYR A 517 14.81 -7.64 7.53
N LEU A 518 15.24 -6.40 7.28
CA LEU A 518 15.42 -5.80 5.95
C LEU A 518 16.73 -5.00 5.95
N SER A 519 17.53 -5.10 4.89
CA SER A 519 18.65 -4.18 4.70
C SER A 519 18.17 -2.81 4.23
N SER A 520 19.04 -1.79 4.27
CA SER A 520 18.71 -0.45 3.76
C SER A 520 18.30 -0.44 2.28
N ARG A 521 18.80 -1.40 1.48
CA ARG A 521 18.43 -1.57 0.07
C ARG A 521 17.07 -2.23 -0.10
N ASP A 522 16.80 -3.28 0.68
CA ASP A 522 15.49 -3.94 0.70
C ASP A 522 14.39 -2.96 1.15
N ARG A 523 14.70 -2.11 2.15
CA ARG A 523 13.80 -1.06 2.62
C ARG A 523 13.50 -0.02 1.54
N GLN A 524 14.47 0.37 0.72
CA GLN A 524 14.25 1.30 -0.39
C GLN A 524 13.34 0.72 -1.49
N ILE A 525 13.41 -0.59 -1.72
CA ILE A 525 12.50 -1.29 -2.63
C ILE A 525 11.10 -1.37 -2.00
N LEU A 526 10.99 -1.68 -0.70
CA LEU A 526 9.72 -1.70 0.02
C LEU A 526 9.03 -0.32 0.04
N ASP A 527 9.80 0.76 0.20
CA ASP A 527 9.29 2.14 0.09
C ASP A 527 8.78 2.48 -1.32
N TRP A 528 9.22 1.77 -2.39
CA TRP A 528 8.59 1.87 -3.71
C TRP A 528 7.21 1.21 -3.75
N HIS A 529 7.02 0.04 -3.14
CA HIS A 529 5.69 -0.59 -3.05
C HIS A 529 4.73 0.27 -2.20
N PHE A 530 5.21 0.88 -1.11
CA PHE A 530 4.44 1.88 -0.37
C PHE A 530 4.09 3.10 -1.24
N ALA A 531 5.03 3.64 -2.03
CA ALA A 531 4.75 4.74 -2.95
C ALA A 531 3.76 4.36 -4.07
N ASN A 532 3.75 3.10 -4.53
CA ASN A 532 2.76 2.59 -5.47
C ASN A 532 1.36 2.50 -4.84
N LEU A 533 1.28 2.12 -3.56
CA LEU A 533 0.04 2.12 -2.79
C LEU A 533 -0.49 3.55 -2.51
N GLU A 534 0.41 4.50 -2.21
CA GLU A 534 0.07 5.94 -2.10
C GLU A 534 -0.37 6.53 -3.45
N PHE A 535 0.18 6.05 -4.57
CA PHE A 535 -0.27 6.41 -5.92
C PHE A 535 -1.68 5.90 -6.20
N ALA A 536 -1.97 4.62 -5.92
CA ALA A 536 -3.30 4.03 -6.10
C ALA A 536 -4.37 4.76 -5.28
N ASN A 537 -4.04 5.09 -4.01
CA ASN A 537 -4.92 5.81 -3.09
C ASN A 537 -4.91 7.34 -3.27
N ALA A 538 -4.03 7.88 -4.11
CA ALA A 538 -3.77 9.32 -4.31
C ALA A 538 -3.50 10.14 -3.03
N THR A 539 -3.06 9.50 -1.94
CA THR A 539 -2.83 10.13 -0.62
C THR A 539 -1.82 9.33 0.21
N PRO A 540 -1.07 9.97 1.16
CA PRO A 540 -0.09 9.25 1.97
C PRO A 540 -0.69 8.19 2.90
N LEU A 541 0.01 7.09 3.16
CA LEU A 541 -0.49 5.96 3.97
C LEU A 541 -0.84 6.37 5.42
N SER A 542 -0.20 7.42 5.93
CA SER A 542 -0.50 8.05 7.24
C SER A 542 -1.85 8.79 7.28
N THR A 543 -2.59 8.83 6.17
CA THR A 543 -3.93 9.45 6.07
C THR A 543 -5.04 8.44 5.79
N LEU A 544 -4.69 7.22 5.36
CA LEU A 544 -5.65 6.13 5.09
C LEU A 544 -6.15 5.52 6.39
N SER A 545 -7.45 5.25 6.48
CA SER A 545 -8.08 4.62 7.64
C SER A 545 -7.77 3.12 7.66
N LEU A 546 -7.05 2.63 8.68
CA LEU A 546 -6.65 1.22 8.81
C LEU A 546 -7.81 0.21 8.59
N LYS A 547 -9.02 0.56 9.02
CA LYS A 547 -10.20 -0.32 8.96
C LYS A 547 -11.01 -0.25 7.65
N HIS A 548 -10.76 0.76 6.80
CA HIS A 548 -11.69 1.22 5.76
C HIS A 548 -11.00 1.83 4.53
N TRP A 549 -9.76 1.48 4.23
CA TRP A 549 -9.05 1.98 3.05
C TRP A 549 -9.27 1.08 1.82
N ASP A 550 -9.55 -0.19 2.11
CA ASP A 550 -9.78 -1.41 1.33
C ASP A 550 -11.29 -1.78 1.27
N GLN A 551 -12.18 -0.89 1.71
CA GLN A 551 -13.61 -1.17 1.88
C GLN A 551 -14.40 -1.35 0.56
N ASP A 552 -13.78 -1.05 -0.58
CA ASP A 552 -14.37 -1.20 -1.92
C ASP A 552 -13.71 -2.29 -2.79
N ASP A 553 -12.71 -3.01 -2.26
CA ASP A 553 -12.06 -4.16 -2.92
C ASP A 553 -13.06 -5.30 -3.20
N ASP A 554 -14.05 -5.50 -2.31
CA ASP A 554 -15.22 -6.41 -2.48
C ASP A 554 -16.04 -6.14 -3.78
N PHE A 555 -15.78 -5.02 -4.47
CA PHE A 555 -16.48 -4.59 -5.69
C PHE A 555 -15.57 -4.38 -6.90
N GLU A 556 -14.35 -4.94 -6.91
CA GLU A 556 -13.45 -4.90 -8.06
C GLU A 556 -14.08 -5.53 -9.33
N PHE A 557 -13.66 -5.06 -10.51
CA PHE A 557 -14.16 -5.50 -11.81
C PHE A 557 -13.24 -6.55 -12.45
N THR A 558 -13.81 -7.61 -13.03
CA THR A 558 -13.04 -8.71 -13.64
C THR A 558 -12.40 -8.32 -14.97
N GLY A 559 -11.29 -9.01 -15.28
CA GLY A 559 -10.50 -8.86 -16.51
C GLY A 559 -9.38 -7.81 -16.40
N SER A 560 -8.34 -7.94 -17.22
CA SER A 560 -7.14 -7.08 -17.11
C SER A 560 -7.42 -5.58 -17.29
N HIS A 561 -6.69 -4.74 -16.56
CA HIS A 561 -6.75 -3.28 -16.69
C HIS A 561 -6.37 -2.78 -18.09
N LEU A 562 -7.06 -1.74 -18.59
CA LEU A 562 -6.88 -1.20 -19.94
C LEU A 562 -6.61 0.30 -19.95
N THR A 563 -5.85 0.78 -20.93
CA THR A 563 -5.67 2.22 -21.21
C THR A 563 -6.51 2.69 -22.39
N VAL A 564 -6.91 3.96 -22.41
CA VAL A 564 -7.63 4.58 -23.55
C VAL A 564 -6.64 5.30 -24.47
N ARG A 565 -6.09 4.59 -25.47
CA ARG A 565 -4.97 5.07 -26.30
C ARG A 565 -5.26 6.37 -27.07
N ASN A 566 -6.49 6.57 -27.51
CA ASN A 566 -6.91 7.80 -28.19
C ASN A 566 -7.32 8.93 -27.24
N GLY A 567 -7.11 8.76 -25.93
CA GLY A 567 -7.26 9.76 -24.88
C GLY A 567 -8.69 9.86 -24.34
N TYR A 568 -8.83 9.63 -23.04
CA TYR A 568 -10.09 9.41 -22.31
C TYR A 568 -11.12 10.54 -22.47
N SER A 569 -10.70 11.77 -22.83
CA SER A 569 -11.60 12.88 -23.18
C SER A 569 -12.63 12.57 -24.28
N CYS A 570 -12.42 11.53 -25.09
CA CYS A 570 -13.44 11.05 -26.06
C CYS A 570 -14.79 10.74 -25.38
N VAL A 571 -14.78 10.17 -24.17
CA VAL A 571 -15.99 9.80 -23.41
C VAL A 571 -16.82 11.02 -22.98
N PRO A 572 -16.31 11.99 -22.18
CA PRO A 572 -17.09 13.16 -21.79
C PRO A 572 -17.43 14.10 -22.96
N VAL A 573 -16.65 14.10 -24.04
CA VAL A 573 -17.02 14.85 -25.25
C VAL A 573 -18.23 14.23 -25.95
N ALA A 574 -18.27 12.89 -26.09
CA ALA A 574 -19.44 12.21 -26.65
C ALA A 574 -20.67 12.27 -25.71
N LEU A 575 -20.47 12.22 -24.39
CA LEU A 575 -21.54 12.41 -23.41
C LEU A 575 -22.08 13.86 -23.37
N ALA A 576 -21.33 14.84 -23.90
CA ALA A 576 -21.77 16.23 -24.02
C ALA A 576 -22.65 16.51 -25.25
N GLU A 577 -22.71 15.59 -26.21
CA GLU A 577 -23.50 15.76 -27.44
C GLU A 577 -25.00 15.92 -27.12
N GLY A 578 -25.62 16.98 -27.66
CA GLY A 578 -27.04 17.29 -27.48
C GLY A 578 -27.42 17.93 -26.13
N LEU A 579 -26.47 18.17 -25.22
CA LEU A 579 -26.71 18.85 -23.94
C LEU A 579 -26.56 20.38 -24.04
N ASP A 580 -27.34 21.12 -23.27
CA ASP A 580 -27.10 22.57 -23.09
C ASP A 580 -26.03 22.80 -22.03
N ILE A 581 -24.80 23.13 -22.46
CA ILE A 581 -23.65 23.31 -21.56
C ILE A 581 -23.14 24.76 -21.63
N LYS A 582 -23.18 25.45 -20.48
CA LYS A 582 -22.57 26.77 -20.29
C LYS A 582 -21.16 26.58 -19.73
N LEU A 583 -20.19 26.47 -20.64
CA LEU A 583 -18.76 26.52 -20.31
C LEU A 583 -18.38 27.91 -19.77
N ASN A 584 -17.20 28.02 -19.15
CA ASN A 584 -16.68 29.26 -18.55
C ASN A 584 -17.63 29.92 -17.53
N THR A 585 -18.52 29.15 -16.89
CA THR A 585 -19.61 29.65 -16.04
C THR A 585 -19.41 29.12 -14.61
N ALA A 586 -18.67 29.88 -13.79
CA ALA A 586 -18.37 29.50 -12.42
C ALA A 586 -19.50 29.88 -11.46
N VAL A 587 -20.20 28.88 -10.93
CA VAL A 587 -21.18 29.03 -9.85
C VAL A 587 -20.52 29.60 -8.60
N ARG A 588 -21.22 30.51 -7.92
CA ARG A 588 -20.79 31.19 -6.68
C ARG A 588 -21.72 30.92 -5.51
N GLN A 589 -23.03 30.88 -5.74
CA GLN A 589 -24.03 30.64 -4.71
C GLN A 589 -25.16 29.77 -5.26
N VAL A 590 -25.68 28.87 -4.44
CA VAL A 590 -26.88 28.08 -4.74
C VAL A 590 -27.90 28.36 -3.66
N ARG A 591 -29.01 29.00 -4.05
CA ARG A 591 -30.16 29.25 -3.18
C ARG A 591 -31.20 28.18 -3.46
N TYR A 592 -31.75 27.58 -2.42
CA TYR A 592 -32.85 26.62 -2.53
C TYR A 592 -33.92 26.95 -1.49
N THR A 593 -35.18 26.74 -1.88
CA THR A 593 -36.38 27.11 -1.12
C THR A 593 -37.47 26.07 -1.36
N ALA A 594 -38.54 26.11 -0.57
CA ALA A 594 -39.72 25.26 -0.80
C ALA A 594 -40.40 25.49 -2.16
N SER A 595 -40.12 26.62 -2.83
CA SER A 595 -40.65 26.99 -4.15
C SER A 595 -39.62 26.91 -5.29
N GLY A 596 -38.51 26.17 -5.09
CA GLY A 596 -37.48 25.92 -6.11
C GLY A 596 -36.11 26.55 -5.80
N CYS A 597 -35.25 26.58 -6.82
CA CYS A 597 -33.82 26.89 -6.70
C CYS A 597 -33.38 28.05 -7.62
N GLU A 598 -32.36 28.79 -7.17
CA GLU A 598 -31.66 29.81 -7.95
C GLU A 598 -30.14 29.57 -7.87
N VAL A 599 -29.51 29.31 -9.01
CA VAL A 599 -28.06 29.12 -9.13
C VAL A 599 -27.44 30.41 -9.68
N ILE A 600 -26.56 31.03 -8.90
CA ILE A 600 -25.89 32.29 -9.25
C ILE A 600 -24.46 31.98 -9.71
N ALA A 601 -24.11 32.38 -10.93
CA ALA A 601 -22.82 32.12 -11.56
C ALA A 601 -22.24 33.38 -12.22
N VAL A 602 -20.93 33.37 -12.50
CA VAL A 602 -20.23 34.45 -13.22
C VAL A 602 -19.37 33.85 -14.34
N ASN A 603 -19.16 34.63 -15.41
CA ASN A 603 -18.28 34.20 -16.49
C ASN A 603 -16.80 34.26 -16.03
N THR A 604 -16.04 33.18 -16.22
CA THR A 604 -14.63 33.08 -15.79
C THR A 604 -13.67 33.87 -16.68
N ARG A 605 -14.10 34.25 -17.89
CA ARG A 605 -13.38 35.15 -18.80
C ARG A 605 -13.77 36.62 -18.63
N SER A 606 -14.92 36.91 -18.00
CA SER A 606 -15.37 38.28 -17.71
C SER A 606 -16.22 38.33 -16.44
N THR A 607 -15.62 38.79 -15.34
CA THR A 607 -16.25 38.81 -14.01
C THR A 607 -17.29 39.92 -13.80
N THR A 608 -17.56 40.75 -14.81
CA THR A 608 -18.55 41.84 -14.74
C THR A 608 -19.99 41.38 -14.97
N GLN A 609 -20.20 40.16 -15.48
CA GLN A 609 -21.53 39.61 -15.74
C GLN A 609 -21.86 38.45 -14.79
N THR A 610 -22.95 38.63 -14.05
CA THR A 610 -23.57 37.64 -13.16
C THR A 610 -24.83 37.09 -13.81
N PHE A 611 -24.96 35.76 -13.81
CA PHE A 611 -26.07 35.02 -14.40
C PHE A 611 -26.84 34.33 -13.27
N ILE A 612 -28.18 34.39 -13.33
CA ILE A 612 -29.07 33.74 -12.36
C ILE A 612 -29.92 32.71 -13.09
N TYR A 613 -29.69 31.43 -12.80
CA TYR A 613 -30.43 30.32 -13.38
C TYR A 613 -31.49 29.84 -12.39
N LYS A 614 -32.77 30.09 -12.69
CA LYS A 614 -33.89 29.53 -11.93
C LYS A 614 -34.24 28.13 -12.44
N CYS A 615 -34.53 27.22 -11.52
CA CYS A 615 -34.88 25.82 -11.77
C CYS A 615 -35.67 25.23 -10.60
N ASP A 616 -36.31 24.08 -10.83
CA ASP A 616 -37.06 23.37 -9.79
C ASP A 616 -36.10 22.61 -8.86
N ALA A 617 -35.03 22.03 -9.43
CA ALA A 617 -33.96 21.35 -8.71
C ALA A 617 -32.56 21.80 -9.18
N GLY A 618 -31.59 21.82 -8.25
CA GLY A 618 -30.18 22.04 -8.53
C GLY A 618 -29.33 20.86 -8.07
N ALA A 619 -28.58 20.25 -9.00
CA ALA A 619 -27.67 19.14 -8.71
C ALA A 619 -26.25 19.67 -8.47
N VAL A 620 -25.78 19.59 -7.21
CA VAL A 620 -24.44 19.99 -6.77
C VAL A 620 -23.57 18.76 -6.56
N HIS A 621 -22.37 18.74 -7.15
CA HIS A 621 -21.35 17.72 -6.83
C HIS A 621 -20.42 18.23 -5.70
N PRO A 622 -20.10 17.44 -4.65
CA PRO A 622 -19.43 17.95 -3.43
C PRO A 622 -18.02 18.53 -3.60
N THR A 623 -17.35 18.32 -4.72
CA THR A 623 -15.98 18.81 -4.97
C THR A 623 -15.86 20.33 -5.09
N SER A 624 -16.96 21.07 -5.19
CA SER A 624 -16.97 22.54 -5.27
C SER A 624 -16.81 23.21 -3.90
N ARG A 625 -15.56 23.23 -3.37
CA ARG A 625 -15.16 23.88 -2.08
C ARG A 625 -15.41 25.41 -1.97
N ARG A 626 -16.22 26.01 -2.84
CA ARG A 626 -16.45 27.47 -2.92
C ARG A 626 -17.91 27.87 -3.23
N VAL A 627 -18.86 26.95 -3.22
CA VAL A 627 -20.28 27.30 -3.29
C VAL A 627 -20.81 27.45 -1.87
N GLU A 628 -21.29 28.66 -1.54
CA GLU A 628 -22.12 28.85 -0.35
C GLU A 628 -23.49 28.19 -0.58
N ALA A 629 -23.62 26.95 -0.12
CA ALA A 629 -24.88 26.28 0.10
C ALA A 629 -25.04 26.11 1.63
N ALA A 630 -26.19 26.50 2.18
CA ALA A 630 -26.48 26.40 3.62
C ALA A 630 -26.85 24.97 4.04
N ALA A 631 -26.09 23.98 3.58
CA ALA A 631 -26.36 22.57 3.76
C ALA A 631 -26.28 22.17 5.24
N PRO A 632 -27.16 21.27 5.74
CA PRO A 632 -27.07 20.76 7.10
C PRO A 632 -25.74 20.01 7.29
N ARG A 633 -25.15 20.08 8.48
CA ARG A 633 -23.80 19.53 8.78
C ARG A 633 -23.60 18.03 8.51
N ARG A 634 -24.66 17.26 8.21
CA ARG A 634 -24.62 15.85 7.77
C ARG A 634 -24.45 15.65 6.26
N ALA A 635 -24.53 16.71 5.44
CA ALA A 635 -24.53 16.62 3.98
C ALA A 635 -23.14 16.74 3.33
N VAL A 636 -22.07 16.67 4.12
CA VAL A 636 -20.70 16.54 3.60
C VAL A 636 -20.36 15.06 3.55
N CYS A 637 -20.61 14.41 2.41
CA CYS A 637 -19.90 13.17 2.11
C CYS A 637 -18.39 13.49 2.12
N PRO A 638 -17.53 12.64 2.71
CA PRO A 638 -16.10 12.76 2.49
C PRO A 638 -15.83 12.71 0.99
N SER A 639 -14.89 13.52 0.51
CA SER A 639 -14.39 13.38 -0.85
C SER A 639 -13.64 12.05 -0.93
N THR A 640 -14.14 11.10 -1.73
CA THR A 640 -13.25 10.14 -2.39
C THR A 640 -12.20 10.95 -3.15
N ALA A 641 -10.93 10.58 -2.96
CA ALA A 641 -9.77 11.35 -3.43
C ALA A 641 -9.81 11.61 -4.96
#